data_AF-A0A2A4YPV2-F1
#
_entry.id   AF-A0A2A4YPV2-F1
#
_cell.length_a   1.000
_cell.length_b   1.000
_cell.length_c   1.000
_cell.angle_alpha   90.00
_cell.angle_beta   90.00
_cell.angle_gamma   90.00
#
_symmetry.space_group_name_H-M   'P 1'
#
loop_
_entity.id
_entity.type
_entity.pdbx_description
1 polymer ?
#
loop_
_entity_poly.entity_id
_entity_poly.type
_entity_poly.pdbx_seq_one_letter_code
_entity_poly.pdbx_strand_id
1 'polypeptide(L)'
;MKKRILLSFLTIFSFTIVNAQRGKDGSKTVTGTEVVNAYTSLALDANIGDISITVANSNLSSNFSGNLSAGDLIMIIQVQGTSVDDSVVGPVANWSKFQSKWGAIIDYNDCGNYEFVQVESVPNATTINLDCALSFDYTALGNVVILRVPRYSSLSVPSGTNLIADPWNGSTGGIIAIEVNGNTTVNGSIDVSSIGFRGGQPENFSTSTALRFADSNPIEGAEKGEGIAGDQIFYDSFNDGGARYCKGAPANAGGGGTSVSAGGGGGSNAGNPNNWAEGVGVPDPTYNTAWALESPSISSINASGGGRGGYTHSSTNQNPLVSAPGDAGWFGDLRRNMGGLGGRPLDYSLGKIFMGGAGGAGDGDETPVAAGAGGNGAGIIFISSYGNITGSGNINANGQNGFNCEVAGTPVFNEITGTDGSGGAGAGGTIIIKTTGTVSSISINANGGNGGNQVLKLGFIATPEAEGPGGGGGGGYIAISSGSPTRNTNGGTNGTTNSPHISNFPPNGATSGGIGLPNETIDAFDFSANNDVICTNATSTLTAIITGTIPIGSVVEWYDANVGGTLLFTGTSFTTPPLTATTTYYIRVCPAPYRVPVTVTVNPCPSISANFSSTDSTLCIGDCIDFTDLSFGGTPTGWTWYFPNSDSATSNVQNPINICYNTLGNFDVSLVVSDGSNTDSLYMPNFITVNPLPTVTANASTNPICLGDTVSLFGGGATSYTWDNSVTNSIVFNPTSTNLYTVTGTDANNCENTDTITLTVNNCSQPTASFTTSTDSVCLGDSIIFSNNSTGTNISAWNWTFPNGNPSTANTQGPHTVFFNTLGSHNINLFITDANGTDDTTITIFVNSLPTVTASLSNDTICLGDSVILIANGANSYQWFNSLGQVQQNDTIFPTQTGNYIVQGTDLNGCKNNANTIVTVNLCSAPIAAINASNTSVCVNDCVNFTDISTGTPDNWSWHFFGANPSTSNNQYPSNICYDSTGTFDVALFVSNDFGNDTIYLPNYITVDSCNTIPFEFIIPNVFSPNGDGKNDLFQITGTGITAVELSIYNRWGSNLFSADNLINKGWDGRTTAGSECAAGTYFYIVTIDSSSESKTYKGTITLIR
;
A
#
# COMPACT_ATOMS: atom_id res chain seq x y z
N MET A 1 -62.85 22.44 -35.98
CA MET A 1 -62.03 23.02 -34.89
C MET A 1 -60.84 22.09 -34.67
N LYS A 2 -59.63 22.48 -35.06
CA LYS A 2 -58.42 21.64 -35.05
C LYS A 2 -57.82 21.61 -33.64
N LYS A 3 -57.75 20.42 -33.00
CA LYS A 3 -56.90 20.19 -31.82
C LYS A 3 -55.51 19.80 -32.31
N ARG A 4 -54.52 20.63 -32.03
CA ARG A 4 -53.09 20.39 -32.29
C ARG A 4 -52.54 19.50 -31.18
N ILE A 5 -52.01 18.33 -31.57
CA ILE A 5 -51.17 17.47 -30.74
C ILE A 5 -49.79 18.15 -30.69
N LEU A 6 -49.37 18.57 -29.50
CA LEU A 6 -48.02 19.09 -29.25
C LEU A 6 -47.15 17.89 -28.86
N LEU A 7 -46.29 17.47 -29.79
CA LEU A 7 -45.30 16.42 -29.60
C LEU A 7 -44.10 17.04 -28.87
N SER A 8 -43.99 16.81 -27.56
CA SER A 8 -42.83 17.23 -26.77
C SER A 8 -41.67 16.28 -27.06
N PHE A 9 -40.74 16.71 -27.91
CA PHE A 9 -39.43 16.05 -28.05
C PHE A 9 -38.67 16.24 -26.73
N LEU A 10 -38.59 15.17 -25.93
CA LEU A 10 -37.69 15.09 -24.79
C LEU A 10 -36.26 14.89 -25.34
N THR A 11 -35.56 15.97 -25.64
CA THR A 11 -34.12 15.95 -25.88
C THR A 11 -33.43 15.62 -24.57
N ILE A 12 -33.09 14.35 -24.37
CA ILE A 12 -32.18 13.90 -23.32
C ILE A 12 -30.79 14.45 -23.69
N PHE A 13 -30.47 15.63 -23.21
CA PHE A 13 -29.07 16.04 -23.07
C PHE A 13 -28.47 15.13 -21.99
N SER A 14 -27.79 14.07 -22.40
CA SER A 14 -26.83 13.39 -21.54
C SER A 14 -25.67 14.37 -21.32
N PHE A 15 -25.81 15.25 -20.34
CA PHE A 15 -24.64 15.86 -19.73
C PHE A 15 -23.95 14.75 -18.96
N THR A 16 -22.97 14.10 -19.59
CA THR A 16 -21.91 13.43 -18.86
C THR A 16 -21.20 14.52 -18.06
N ILE A 17 -21.60 14.67 -16.81
CA ILE A 17 -20.87 15.50 -15.85
C ILE A 17 -19.50 14.84 -15.73
N VAL A 18 -18.49 15.44 -16.36
CA VAL A 18 -17.08 15.04 -16.26
C VAL A 18 -16.62 15.42 -14.86
N ASN A 19 -17.08 14.66 -13.87
CA ASN A 19 -16.63 14.76 -12.49
C ASN A 19 -15.21 14.21 -12.43
N ALA A 20 -14.31 14.98 -11.83
CA ALA A 20 -12.90 14.68 -11.76
C ALA A 20 -12.64 13.33 -11.08
N GLN A 21 -12.18 12.35 -11.86
CA GLN A 21 -11.98 10.95 -11.45
C GLN A 21 -10.80 10.33 -12.20
N ARG A 22 -10.41 9.13 -11.79
CA ARG A 22 -9.54 8.27 -12.61
C ARG A 22 -10.15 8.15 -14.01
N GLY A 23 -9.33 8.28 -15.03
CA GLY A 23 -9.78 8.20 -16.41
C GLY A 23 -10.47 9.44 -16.97
N LYS A 24 -10.49 10.57 -16.26
CA LYS A 24 -11.15 11.80 -16.74
C LYS A 24 -10.56 12.34 -18.04
N ASP A 25 -9.29 12.05 -18.33
CA ASP A 25 -8.63 12.48 -19.56
C ASP A 25 -8.93 11.51 -20.74
N GLY A 26 -9.82 10.54 -20.52
CA GLY A 26 -10.23 9.55 -21.52
C GLY A 26 -9.11 8.58 -21.88
N SER A 27 -9.30 7.83 -22.96
CA SER A 27 -8.29 6.89 -23.45
C SER A 27 -7.21 7.64 -24.22
N LYS A 28 -5.94 7.33 -23.96
CA LYS A 28 -4.79 7.91 -24.67
C LYS A 28 -4.15 6.89 -25.61
N THR A 29 -4.06 7.25 -26.89
CA THR A 29 -3.16 6.58 -27.85
C THR A 29 -2.10 7.59 -28.26
N VAL A 30 -0.84 7.25 -28.07
CA VAL A 30 0.29 8.10 -28.48
C VAL A 30 0.44 8.06 -29.99
N THR A 31 0.64 9.22 -30.60
CA THR A 31 0.64 9.37 -32.07
C THR A 31 2.01 9.73 -32.65
N GLY A 32 2.98 10.05 -31.80
CA GLY A 32 4.34 10.43 -32.18
C GLY A 32 5.24 10.46 -30.95
N THR A 33 6.11 11.47 -30.85
CA THR A 33 6.81 11.79 -29.61
C THR A 33 6.06 12.89 -28.88
N GLU A 34 5.63 12.65 -27.65
CA GLU A 34 4.75 13.56 -26.91
C GLU A 34 5.28 13.79 -25.48
N VAL A 35 5.29 15.06 -25.05
CA VAL A 35 5.53 15.43 -23.65
C VAL A 35 4.21 15.30 -22.88
N VAL A 36 4.22 14.57 -21.77
CA VAL A 36 2.96 14.15 -21.12
C VAL A 36 2.55 15.00 -19.91
N ASN A 37 3.51 15.54 -19.16
CA ASN A 37 3.26 16.31 -17.94
C ASN A 37 3.44 17.82 -18.18
N ALA A 38 2.87 18.63 -17.30
CA ALA A 38 3.13 20.07 -17.21
C ALA A 38 3.68 20.38 -15.81
N TYR A 39 4.66 21.28 -15.71
CA TYR A 39 5.46 21.48 -14.50
C TYR A 39 5.34 22.90 -13.93
N THR A 40 5.52 23.02 -12.63
CA THR A 40 5.77 24.26 -11.90
C THR A 40 6.68 23.96 -10.71
N SER A 41 7.20 24.99 -10.06
CA SER A 41 8.01 24.86 -8.85
C SER A 41 7.24 25.34 -7.63
N LEU A 42 7.60 24.78 -6.47
CA LEU A 42 7.16 25.30 -5.18
C LEU A 42 7.82 26.67 -4.93
N ALA A 43 7.04 27.66 -4.49
CA ALA A 43 7.50 29.01 -4.24
C ALA A 43 7.77 29.32 -2.76
N LEU A 44 7.12 28.59 -1.85
CA LEU A 44 7.32 28.68 -0.39
C LEU A 44 7.30 27.28 0.21
N ASP A 45 8.05 27.07 1.28
CA ASP A 45 8.08 25.80 2.01
C ASP A 45 6.67 25.32 2.37
N ALA A 46 6.45 24.01 2.26
CA ALA A 46 5.20 23.35 2.59
C ALA A 46 5.49 22.24 3.59
N ASN A 47 4.69 22.15 4.65
CA ASN A 47 4.95 21.25 5.76
C ASN A 47 3.92 20.14 5.83
N ILE A 48 4.26 19.06 6.52
CA ILE A 48 3.32 18.00 6.88
C ILE A 48 2.07 18.60 7.54
N GLY A 49 0.89 18.14 7.10
CA GLY A 49 -0.39 18.67 7.58
C GLY A 49 -0.92 19.86 6.78
N ASP A 50 -0.14 20.50 5.91
CA ASP A 50 -0.62 21.59 5.07
C ASP A 50 -1.64 21.07 4.04
N ILE A 51 -2.74 21.80 3.88
CA ILE A 51 -3.80 21.54 2.89
C ILE A 51 -3.78 22.56 1.73
N SER A 52 -2.71 23.36 1.65
CA SER A 52 -2.54 24.37 0.61
C SER A 52 -1.06 24.62 0.38
N ILE A 53 -0.66 24.74 -0.88
CA ILE A 53 0.72 25.00 -1.28
C ILE A 53 0.81 26.27 -2.14
N THR A 54 1.94 26.95 -2.03
CA THR A 54 2.24 28.14 -2.84
C THR A 54 3.22 27.78 -3.95
N VAL A 55 2.83 27.98 -5.20
CA VAL A 55 3.58 27.61 -6.41
C VAL A 55 3.95 28.85 -7.22
N ALA A 56 5.00 28.74 -8.04
CA ALA A 56 5.42 29.83 -8.93
C ALA A 56 4.33 30.19 -9.95
N ASN A 57 3.62 29.17 -10.47
CA ASN A 57 2.48 29.33 -11.37
C ASN A 57 1.59 28.08 -11.36
N SER A 58 0.28 28.23 -11.13
CA SER A 58 -0.70 27.14 -11.16
C SER A 58 -1.26 26.86 -12.56
N ASN A 59 -0.84 27.62 -13.58
CA ASN A 59 -1.24 27.39 -14.97
C ASN A 59 -0.48 26.20 -15.61
N LEU A 60 -0.96 24.99 -15.33
CA LEU A 60 -0.42 23.72 -15.84
C LEU A 60 -1.24 23.18 -17.03
N SER A 61 -1.38 23.98 -18.09
CA SER A 61 -2.23 23.66 -19.25
C SER A 61 -1.48 23.15 -20.50
N SER A 62 -0.14 23.21 -20.55
CA SER A 62 0.65 23.03 -21.77
C SER A 62 0.45 21.69 -22.48
N ASN A 63 0.03 20.64 -21.77
CA ASN A 63 -0.23 19.30 -22.29
C ASN A 63 -1.62 18.76 -21.92
N PHE A 64 -2.54 19.66 -21.54
CA PHE A 64 -3.88 19.33 -21.05
C PHE A 64 -4.95 20.16 -21.77
N SER A 65 -6.20 19.69 -21.74
CA SER A 65 -7.32 20.36 -22.41
C SER A 65 -7.76 21.68 -21.75
N GLY A 66 -7.25 21.99 -20.55
CA GLY A 66 -7.53 23.22 -19.81
C GLY A 66 -6.54 23.43 -18.66
N ASN A 67 -6.73 24.51 -17.89
CA ASN A 67 -5.92 24.82 -16.71
C ASN A 67 -6.08 23.77 -15.61
N LEU A 68 -5.19 23.83 -14.61
CA LEU A 68 -5.34 23.05 -13.38
C LEU A 68 -6.64 23.45 -12.67
N SER A 69 -7.37 22.47 -12.17
CA SER A 69 -8.73 22.60 -11.65
C SER A 69 -9.02 21.55 -10.57
N ALA A 70 -10.13 21.74 -9.87
CA ALA A 70 -10.62 20.80 -8.86
C ALA A 70 -10.66 19.36 -9.41
N GLY A 71 -10.03 18.45 -8.67
CA GLY A 71 -9.88 17.03 -8.91
C GLY A 71 -8.87 16.62 -10.00
N ASP A 72 -8.05 17.55 -10.49
CA ASP A 72 -6.75 17.18 -11.06
C ASP A 72 -5.86 16.48 -10.03
N LEU A 73 -4.91 15.69 -10.53
CA LEU A 73 -3.90 15.04 -9.71
C LEU A 73 -2.57 15.74 -9.95
N ILE A 74 -1.84 16.02 -8.87
CA ILE A 74 -0.46 16.50 -8.94
C ILE A 74 0.46 15.51 -8.22
N MET A 75 1.70 15.44 -8.67
CA MET A 75 2.81 14.87 -7.93
C MET A 75 3.68 16.02 -7.43
N ILE A 76 4.09 15.93 -6.16
CA ILE A 76 5.04 16.85 -5.52
C ILE A 76 6.28 16.02 -5.21
N ILE A 77 7.47 16.51 -5.58
CA ILE A 77 8.74 15.83 -5.33
C ILE A 77 9.85 16.83 -5.10
N GLN A 78 10.62 16.64 -4.04
CA GLN A 78 11.85 17.41 -3.82
C GLN A 78 13.03 16.72 -4.48
N VAL A 79 13.71 17.38 -5.41
CA VAL A 79 14.77 16.74 -6.22
C VAL A 79 16.18 17.08 -5.75
N GLN A 80 16.38 18.18 -5.02
CA GLN A 80 17.67 18.62 -4.51
C GLN A 80 17.57 19.15 -3.05
N GLY A 81 18.65 19.73 -2.52
CA GLY A 81 18.69 20.35 -1.19
C GLY A 81 19.32 19.47 -0.11
N THR A 82 19.91 18.32 -0.48
CA THR A 82 20.62 17.45 0.44
C THR A 82 21.84 18.17 1.05
N SER A 83 22.01 18.07 2.37
CA SER A 83 23.24 18.50 3.03
C SER A 83 24.31 17.43 2.89
N VAL A 84 25.49 17.86 2.43
CA VAL A 84 26.66 16.99 2.25
C VAL A 84 27.83 17.51 3.08
N ASP A 85 28.73 16.61 3.45
CA ASP A 85 29.99 16.99 4.07
C ASP A 85 30.90 17.63 3.01
N ASP A 86 31.05 18.95 3.14
CA ASP A 86 31.87 19.82 2.30
C ASP A 86 33.17 20.25 3.00
N SER A 87 33.58 19.53 4.06
CA SER A 87 34.75 19.89 4.83
C SER A 87 36.05 19.56 4.08
N VAL A 88 36.96 20.53 4.05
CA VAL A 88 38.31 20.37 3.50
C VAL A 88 39.36 20.60 4.60
N VAL A 89 40.36 19.73 4.68
CA VAL A 89 41.41 19.82 5.71
C VAL A 89 42.66 20.50 5.13
N GLY A 90 42.67 21.83 5.01
CA GLY A 90 43.86 22.67 4.73
C GLY A 90 44.65 22.40 3.42
N PRO A 91 45.66 23.24 3.07
CA PRO A 91 46.51 23.02 1.90
C PRO A 91 47.56 21.95 2.21
N VAL A 92 47.26 20.66 1.97
CA VAL A 92 48.16 19.55 2.36
C VAL A 92 48.86 18.91 1.18
N ALA A 93 50.19 18.91 1.26
CA ALA A 93 51.12 18.29 0.33
C ALA A 93 51.38 16.78 0.61
N ASN A 94 50.49 16.02 1.27
CA ASN A 94 50.71 14.57 1.44
C ASN A 94 49.47 13.69 1.75
N TRP A 95 48.99 13.00 0.72
CA TRP A 95 48.67 11.56 0.61
C TRP A 95 47.76 10.75 1.57
N SER A 96 47.25 11.20 2.72
CA SER A 96 46.54 10.26 3.62
C SER A 96 45.07 9.95 3.23
N LYS A 97 44.92 9.29 2.06
CA LYS A 97 43.83 8.41 1.59
C LYS A 97 42.41 8.99 1.53
N PHE A 98 42.19 9.92 0.59
CA PHE A 98 40.90 10.42 0.08
C PHE A 98 39.97 11.03 1.14
N GLN A 99 39.36 12.19 0.88
CA GLN A 99 38.37 12.79 1.79
C GLN A 99 37.12 11.90 1.84
N SER A 100 37.14 10.80 2.60
CA SER A 100 36.13 9.71 2.57
C SER A 100 34.72 10.16 2.92
N LYS A 101 34.60 11.35 3.50
CA LYS A 101 33.33 12.01 3.79
C LYS A 101 32.96 13.11 2.80
N TRP A 102 33.86 13.59 1.93
CA TRP A 102 33.55 14.63 0.95
C TRP A 102 32.40 14.18 0.03
N GLY A 103 31.31 14.95 0.04
CA GLY A 103 30.08 14.62 -0.69
C GLY A 103 29.22 13.53 -0.04
N ALA A 104 29.60 13.05 1.14
CA ALA A 104 28.77 12.14 1.91
C ALA A 104 27.53 12.88 2.38
N ILE A 105 26.39 12.21 2.23
CA ILE A 105 25.10 12.74 2.66
C ILE A 105 25.12 12.79 4.19
N ILE A 106 24.99 14.00 4.73
CA ILE A 106 24.80 14.25 6.16
C ILE A 106 23.30 14.11 6.46
N ASP A 107 22.48 14.82 5.67
CA ASP A 107 21.04 14.81 5.78
C ASP A 107 20.44 14.97 4.38
N TYR A 108 19.39 14.21 4.10
CA TYR A 108 18.64 14.34 2.86
C TYR A 108 17.80 15.62 2.80
N ASN A 109 17.47 16.25 3.94
CA ASN A 109 16.60 17.44 4.01
C ASN A 109 15.36 17.30 3.12
N ASP A 110 14.62 16.20 3.29
CA ASP A 110 13.43 15.85 2.49
C ASP A 110 13.65 15.55 0.99
N CYS A 111 14.88 15.69 0.48
CA CYS A 111 15.21 15.30 -0.89
C CYS A 111 14.80 13.85 -1.14
N GLY A 112 14.18 13.61 -2.29
CA GLY A 112 13.63 12.34 -2.72
C GLY A 112 12.28 11.95 -2.10
N ASN A 113 11.72 12.75 -1.18
CA ASN A 113 10.32 12.61 -0.76
C ASN A 113 9.40 12.95 -1.93
N TYR A 114 8.33 12.18 -2.07
CA TYR A 114 7.32 12.41 -3.10
C TYR A 114 5.93 11.98 -2.62
N GLU A 115 4.90 12.69 -3.06
CA GLU A 115 3.51 12.29 -2.83
C GLU A 115 2.58 12.72 -3.97
N PHE A 116 1.46 12.04 -4.06
CA PHE A 116 0.41 12.29 -5.06
C PHE A 116 -0.80 12.86 -4.35
N VAL A 117 -1.23 14.06 -4.76
CA VAL A 117 -2.30 14.78 -4.06
C VAL A 117 -3.34 15.29 -5.05
N GLN A 118 -4.61 15.09 -4.72
CA GLN A 118 -5.71 15.63 -5.50
C GLN A 118 -5.86 17.13 -5.22
N VAL A 119 -6.03 17.91 -6.29
CA VAL A 119 -6.35 19.34 -6.19
C VAL A 119 -7.78 19.51 -5.70
N GLU A 120 -7.99 20.20 -4.60
CA GLU A 120 -9.33 20.60 -4.15
C GLU A 120 -9.81 21.84 -4.91
N SER A 121 -8.96 22.87 -4.98
CA SER A 121 -9.26 24.11 -5.70
C SER A 121 -7.99 24.88 -6.08
N VAL A 122 -8.10 25.75 -7.08
CA VAL A 122 -7.02 26.66 -7.51
C VAL A 122 -7.55 28.10 -7.38
N PRO A 123 -7.52 28.69 -6.17
CA PRO A 123 -8.17 29.97 -5.91
C PRO A 123 -7.51 31.15 -6.64
N ASN A 124 -6.22 31.03 -6.99
CA ASN A 124 -5.47 32.05 -7.72
C ASN A 124 -4.28 31.43 -8.48
N ALA A 125 -3.46 32.26 -9.14
CA ALA A 125 -2.35 31.83 -9.99
C ALA A 125 -1.16 31.21 -9.24
N THR A 126 -1.10 31.31 -7.91
CA THR A 126 0.04 30.89 -7.09
C THR A 126 -0.35 29.95 -5.95
N THR A 127 -1.63 29.64 -5.77
CA THR A 127 -2.11 28.80 -4.66
C THR A 127 -2.87 27.60 -5.19
N ILE A 128 -2.55 26.42 -4.69
CA ILE A 128 -3.26 25.16 -4.94
C ILE A 128 -3.70 24.62 -3.59
N ASN A 129 -5.01 24.47 -3.39
CA ASN A 129 -5.57 23.79 -2.23
C ASN A 129 -5.68 22.29 -2.52
N LEU A 130 -5.45 21.47 -1.49
CA LEU A 130 -5.27 20.03 -1.57
C LEU A 130 -6.40 19.30 -0.85
N ASP A 131 -6.90 18.20 -1.42
CA ASP A 131 -8.02 17.43 -0.83
C ASP A 131 -7.59 16.58 0.38
N CYS A 132 -6.30 16.24 0.47
CA CYS A 132 -5.65 15.63 1.62
C CYS A 132 -4.49 16.53 2.07
N ALA A 133 -4.20 16.52 3.37
CA ALA A 133 -3.02 17.18 3.91
C ALA A 133 -1.74 16.49 3.45
N LEU A 134 -0.65 17.25 3.31
CA LEU A 134 0.66 16.72 2.98
C LEU A 134 1.15 15.72 4.02
N SER A 135 1.81 14.67 3.55
CA SER A 135 2.42 13.62 4.38
C SER A 135 3.91 13.87 4.64
N PHE A 136 4.54 14.74 3.83
CA PHE A 136 5.95 15.10 3.95
C PHE A 136 6.15 16.61 3.99
N ASP A 137 7.29 17.02 4.56
CA ASP A 137 7.81 18.37 4.44
C ASP A 137 8.51 18.55 3.08
N TYR A 138 8.44 19.78 2.56
CA TYR A 138 9.02 20.21 1.28
C TYR A 138 9.63 21.60 1.42
N THR A 139 10.93 21.70 1.15
CA THR A 139 11.67 22.97 1.20
C THR A 139 11.80 23.54 -0.20
N ALA A 140 11.28 24.75 -0.45
CA ALA A 140 11.26 25.37 -1.79
C ALA A 140 12.68 25.55 -2.37
N LEU A 141 13.67 25.85 -1.53
CA LEU A 141 15.08 25.94 -1.92
C LEU A 141 15.70 24.58 -2.33
N GLY A 142 15.05 23.46 -2.00
CA GLY A 142 15.43 22.12 -2.43
C GLY A 142 14.95 21.75 -3.85
N ASN A 143 14.57 22.74 -4.66
CA ASN A 143 14.05 22.56 -6.02
C ASN A 143 12.90 21.54 -6.08
N VAL A 144 11.80 21.87 -5.41
CA VAL A 144 10.60 21.03 -5.41
C VAL A 144 9.85 21.19 -6.73
N VAL A 145 9.70 20.07 -7.45
CA VAL A 145 8.97 19.99 -8.70
C VAL A 145 7.53 19.57 -8.42
N ILE A 146 6.59 20.32 -8.98
CA ILE A 146 5.18 19.97 -8.97
C ILE A 146 4.75 19.74 -10.40
N LEU A 147 4.24 18.55 -10.69
CA LEU A 147 3.78 18.19 -12.04
C LEU A 147 2.33 17.73 -12.03
N ARG A 148 1.56 18.17 -13.03
CA ARG A 148 0.20 17.69 -13.25
C ARG A 148 0.25 16.29 -13.86
N VAL A 149 -0.47 15.36 -13.25
CA VAL A 149 -0.51 13.94 -13.62
C VAL A 149 -1.75 13.69 -14.48
N PRO A 150 -1.59 13.24 -15.74
CA PRO A 150 -2.73 12.82 -16.55
C PRO A 150 -3.37 11.55 -15.99
N ARG A 151 -4.69 11.47 -16.13
CA ARG A 151 -5.54 10.42 -15.58
C ARG A 151 -6.30 9.75 -16.71
N TYR A 152 -5.64 8.81 -17.39
CA TYR A 152 -6.19 8.13 -18.56
C TYR A 152 -7.09 6.95 -18.19
N SER A 153 -8.13 6.70 -18.98
CA SER A 153 -8.97 5.50 -18.80
C SER A 153 -8.25 4.25 -19.33
N SER A 154 -7.42 4.41 -20.35
CA SER A 154 -6.45 3.43 -20.85
C SER A 154 -5.31 4.16 -21.55
N LEU A 155 -4.13 3.53 -21.63
CA LEU A 155 -2.96 4.08 -22.32
C LEU A 155 -2.43 3.07 -23.33
N SER A 156 -2.23 3.52 -24.57
CA SER A 156 -1.58 2.77 -25.64
C SER A 156 -0.41 3.58 -26.20
N VAL A 157 0.78 3.00 -26.17
CA VAL A 157 2.01 3.52 -26.79
C VAL A 157 2.37 2.60 -27.95
N PRO A 158 1.90 2.86 -29.18
CA PRO A 158 2.20 2.02 -30.34
C PRO A 158 3.69 1.99 -30.69
N SER A 159 4.10 0.97 -31.44
CA SER A 159 5.47 0.87 -31.99
C SER A 159 5.81 2.12 -32.82
N GLY A 160 7.00 2.68 -32.62
CA GLY A 160 7.46 3.91 -33.28
C GLY A 160 6.96 5.23 -32.66
N THR A 161 6.28 5.16 -31.52
CA THR A 161 5.82 6.33 -30.74
C THR A 161 6.47 6.36 -29.36
N ASN A 162 6.64 7.55 -28.79
CA ASN A 162 7.36 7.76 -27.55
C ASN A 162 6.62 8.73 -26.62
N LEU A 163 6.52 8.40 -25.34
CA LEU A 163 6.22 9.38 -24.28
C LEU A 163 7.51 9.86 -23.64
N ILE A 164 7.66 11.17 -23.51
CA ILE A 164 8.84 11.81 -22.94
C ILE A 164 8.46 12.87 -21.89
N ALA A 165 9.45 13.39 -21.18
CA ALA A 165 9.35 14.57 -20.33
C ALA A 165 10.16 15.73 -20.91
N ASP A 166 9.89 16.95 -20.44
CA ASP A 166 10.79 18.08 -20.68
C ASP A 166 12.11 17.80 -19.95
N PRO A 167 13.28 18.16 -20.52
CA PRO A 167 14.55 17.99 -19.83
C PRO A 167 14.64 18.82 -18.56
N TRP A 168 15.34 18.29 -17.56
CA TRP A 168 15.69 19.04 -16.36
C TRP A 168 16.46 20.32 -16.73
N ASN A 169 15.96 21.46 -16.26
CA ASN A 169 16.51 22.78 -16.57
C ASN A 169 17.18 23.48 -15.37
N GLY A 170 17.28 22.79 -14.22
CA GLY A 170 17.73 23.34 -12.94
C GLY A 170 16.61 23.69 -11.97
N SER A 171 15.35 23.68 -12.41
CA SER A 171 14.18 23.96 -11.55
C SER A 171 13.02 22.98 -11.78
N THR A 172 12.76 22.59 -13.03
CA THR A 172 11.69 21.65 -13.40
C THR A 172 12.13 20.73 -14.55
N GLY A 173 11.34 19.69 -14.83
CA GLY A 173 11.60 18.70 -15.88
C GLY A 173 12.16 17.39 -15.35
N GLY A 174 12.51 16.47 -16.25
CA GLY A 174 13.16 15.18 -15.96
C GLY A 174 12.23 14.11 -15.39
N ILE A 175 10.92 14.34 -15.27
CA ILE A 175 10.00 13.44 -14.56
C ILE A 175 8.75 13.16 -15.39
N ILE A 176 8.44 11.87 -15.60
CA ILE A 176 7.13 11.43 -16.08
C ILE A 176 6.33 10.86 -14.90
N ALA A 177 5.09 11.30 -14.74
CA ALA A 177 4.12 10.67 -13.84
C ALA A 177 2.78 10.47 -14.57
N ILE A 178 2.22 9.26 -14.54
CA ILE A 178 0.97 8.93 -15.24
C ILE A 178 0.08 8.07 -14.35
N GLU A 179 -1.23 8.36 -14.33
CA GLU A 179 -2.27 7.50 -13.76
C GLU A 179 -3.15 6.90 -14.86
N VAL A 180 -3.36 5.57 -14.83
CA VAL A 180 -4.20 4.84 -15.79
C VAL A 180 -5.22 3.98 -15.06
N ASN A 181 -6.51 4.20 -15.30
CA ASN A 181 -7.59 3.43 -14.66
C ASN A 181 -7.65 1.97 -15.14
N GLY A 182 -7.43 1.76 -16.44
CA GLY A 182 -7.49 0.46 -17.08
C GLY A 182 -6.11 -0.02 -17.53
N ASN A 183 -6.09 -0.79 -18.62
CA ASN A 183 -4.86 -1.38 -19.13
C ASN A 183 -3.91 -0.34 -19.74
N THR A 184 -2.61 -0.62 -19.63
CA THR A 184 -1.52 0.09 -20.32
C THR A 184 -0.84 -0.86 -21.30
N THR A 185 -0.74 -0.47 -22.57
CA THR A 185 -0.07 -1.25 -23.62
C THR A 185 1.13 -0.46 -24.16
N VAL A 186 2.35 -0.98 -23.97
CA VAL A 186 3.60 -0.34 -24.42
C VAL A 186 4.25 -1.19 -25.50
N ASN A 187 4.09 -0.79 -26.75
CA ASN A 187 4.78 -1.36 -27.91
C ASN A 187 5.85 -0.40 -28.49
N GLY A 188 5.77 0.90 -28.17
CA GLY A 188 6.78 1.92 -28.43
C GLY A 188 7.70 2.12 -27.23
N SER A 189 7.94 3.37 -26.82
CA SER A 189 8.69 3.66 -25.58
C SER A 189 8.06 4.71 -24.66
N ILE A 190 8.35 4.57 -23.37
CA ILE A 190 8.22 5.64 -22.38
C ILE A 190 9.65 5.93 -21.94
N ASP A 191 10.17 7.13 -22.21
CA ASP A 191 11.60 7.38 -22.22
C ASP A 191 11.96 8.70 -21.53
N VAL A 192 12.77 8.61 -20.47
CA VAL A 192 13.40 9.73 -19.77
C VAL A 192 14.93 9.59 -19.75
N SER A 193 15.49 8.89 -20.73
CA SER A 193 16.93 8.73 -20.85
C SER A 193 17.60 10.08 -21.14
N SER A 194 18.73 10.35 -20.47
CA SER A 194 19.57 11.55 -20.71
C SER A 194 18.92 12.92 -20.46
N ILE A 195 17.81 12.97 -19.73
CA ILE A 195 17.06 14.22 -19.46
C ILE A 195 16.90 14.56 -17.96
N GLY A 196 17.63 13.87 -17.09
CA GLY A 196 17.76 14.17 -15.66
C GLY A 196 18.84 15.23 -15.41
N PHE A 197 19.55 15.13 -14.28
CA PHE A 197 20.58 16.10 -13.88
C PHE A 197 21.61 16.37 -15.00
N ARG A 198 22.01 17.65 -15.14
CA ARG A 198 22.86 18.10 -16.27
C ARG A 198 24.32 17.74 -16.06
N GLY A 199 24.98 17.26 -17.11
CA GLY A 199 26.40 16.94 -17.10
C GLY A 199 27.28 18.19 -17.01
N GLY A 200 28.46 18.04 -16.39
CA GLY A 200 29.45 19.11 -16.31
C GLY A 200 29.91 19.58 -17.69
N GLN A 201 30.23 20.86 -17.83
CA GLN A 201 30.73 21.45 -19.07
C GLN A 201 32.26 21.54 -19.07
N PRO A 202 32.93 21.32 -20.22
CA PRO A 202 34.36 21.50 -20.32
C PRO A 202 34.78 22.96 -20.18
N GLU A 203 35.97 23.20 -19.63
CA GLU A 203 36.59 24.52 -19.50
C GLU A 203 37.95 24.53 -20.24
N ASN A 204 38.29 25.66 -20.86
CA ASN A 204 39.37 25.74 -21.87
C ASN A 204 40.71 26.31 -21.36
N PHE A 205 40.94 26.38 -20.04
CA PHE A 205 42.08 27.10 -19.46
C PHE A 205 42.74 26.39 -18.27
N SER A 206 42.53 25.09 -18.12
CA SER A 206 42.87 24.31 -16.93
C SER A 206 44.38 23.98 -16.83
N THR A 207 45.20 24.85 -16.25
CA THR A 207 46.68 24.72 -16.34
C THR A 207 47.40 24.35 -15.03
N SER A 208 46.67 23.99 -13.97
CA SER A 208 47.20 23.86 -12.61
C SER A 208 47.34 22.41 -12.14
N THR A 209 48.53 21.96 -11.73
CA THR A 209 48.82 20.62 -11.14
C THR A 209 48.14 20.32 -9.79
N ALA A 210 47.00 20.93 -9.47
CA ALA A 210 46.30 20.83 -8.21
C ALA A 210 45.61 19.47 -8.01
N LEU A 211 45.83 18.86 -6.84
CA LEU A 211 45.27 17.56 -6.45
C LEU A 211 43.97 17.70 -5.63
N ARG A 212 43.21 18.79 -5.81
CA ARG A 212 42.09 19.15 -4.93
C ARG A 212 40.83 18.33 -5.22
N PHE A 213 40.02 18.14 -4.18
CA PHE A 213 38.66 17.59 -4.28
C PHE A 213 37.66 18.63 -4.78
N ALA A 214 37.94 19.92 -4.61
CA ALA A 214 37.07 20.99 -5.03
C ALA A 214 37.90 22.25 -5.28
N ASP A 215 37.44 23.07 -6.22
CA ASP A 215 37.93 24.43 -6.42
C ASP A 215 36.88 25.27 -7.13
N SER A 216 36.98 26.60 -7.02
CA SER A 216 36.10 27.57 -7.69
C SER A 216 36.74 28.23 -8.89
N ASN A 217 38.03 27.99 -9.07
CA ASN A 217 38.78 28.48 -10.19
C ASN A 217 38.70 27.47 -11.34
N PRO A 218 38.08 27.83 -12.49
CA PRO A 218 38.02 26.95 -13.66
C PRO A 218 39.42 26.59 -14.23
N ILE A 219 40.46 27.32 -13.83
CA ILE A 219 41.85 27.03 -14.24
C ILE A 219 42.42 25.81 -13.49
N GLU A 220 41.78 25.34 -12.41
CA GLU A 220 42.25 24.21 -11.60
C GLU A 220 41.63 22.85 -11.97
N GLY A 221 40.61 22.84 -12.83
CA GLY A 221 40.03 21.62 -13.38
C GLY A 221 38.68 21.84 -14.04
N ALA A 222 38.11 20.75 -14.54
CA ALA A 222 36.83 20.73 -15.22
C ALA A 222 35.64 20.65 -14.25
N GLU A 223 34.46 20.99 -14.79
CA GLU A 223 33.22 21.10 -14.04
C GLU A 223 32.64 19.75 -13.61
N LYS A 224 32.07 19.71 -12.41
CA LYS A 224 31.30 18.58 -11.88
C LYS A 224 29.89 18.52 -12.45
N GLY A 225 29.32 17.32 -12.50
CA GLY A 225 27.90 17.14 -12.85
C GLY A 225 26.95 17.61 -11.74
N GLU A 226 25.69 17.85 -12.10
CA GLU A 226 24.62 18.09 -11.11
C GLU A 226 24.23 16.80 -10.37
N GLY A 227 23.70 16.98 -9.15
CA GLY A 227 23.22 15.89 -8.31
C GLY A 227 22.22 16.38 -7.26
N ILE A 228 21.86 15.52 -6.31
CA ILE A 228 20.85 15.83 -5.28
C ILE A 228 21.29 16.87 -4.24
N ALA A 229 22.59 17.16 -4.16
CA ALA A 229 23.08 18.25 -3.32
C ALA A 229 22.64 19.60 -3.89
N GLY A 230 22.81 19.81 -5.20
CA GLY A 230 22.40 21.04 -5.87
C GLY A 230 22.96 21.17 -7.27
N ASP A 231 22.86 22.38 -7.80
CA ASP A 231 23.43 22.79 -9.08
C ASP A 231 24.78 23.50 -8.90
N GLN A 232 25.27 24.09 -9.98
CA GLN A 232 26.54 24.83 -10.00
C GLN A 232 26.58 25.99 -9.00
N ILE A 233 25.47 26.74 -8.85
CA ILE A 233 25.40 27.88 -7.92
C ILE A 233 25.48 27.39 -6.48
N PHE A 234 24.81 26.27 -6.19
CA PHE A 234 24.91 25.65 -4.87
C PHE A 234 26.34 25.20 -4.56
N TYR A 235 27.03 24.57 -5.52
CA TYR A 235 28.42 24.15 -5.34
C TYR A 235 29.38 25.32 -5.10
N ASP A 236 29.13 26.49 -5.69
CA ASP A 236 29.93 27.71 -5.44
C ASP A 236 29.85 28.21 -3.99
N SER A 237 28.86 27.75 -3.20
CA SER A 237 28.65 28.19 -1.81
C SER A 237 29.42 27.38 -0.74
N PHE A 238 30.12 26.31 -1.13
CA PHE A 238 30.81 25.41 -0.20
C PHE A 238 32.06 26.03 0.45
N ASN A 239 32.45 25.49 1.61
CA ASN A 239 33.46 26.06 2.52
C ASN A 239 34.89 26.24 1.93
N ASP A 240 35.24 25.63 0.79
CA ASP A 240 36.57 25.73 0.14
C ASP A 240 36.63 26.73 -1.03
N GLY A 241 35.99 27.89 -0.87
CA GLY A 241 36.05 28.96 -1.87
C GLY A 241 35.21 28.72 -3.13
N GLY A 242 34.36 27.68 -3.15
CA GLY A 242 33.47 27.22 -4.22
C GLY A 242 33.95 25.88 -4.78
N ALA A 243 33.07 24.88 -4.88
CA ALA A 243 33.43 23.48 -5.09
C ALA A 243 32.97 22.94 -6.45
N ARG A 244 32.92 23.82 -7.45
CA ARG A 244 32.36 23.54 -8.78
C ARG A 244 33.30 22.72 -9.67
N TYR A 245 34.61 22.90 -9.52
CA TYR A 245 35.64 22.28 -10.34
C TYR A 245 36.38 21.16 -9.59
N CYS A 246 37.14 20.35 -10.33
CA CYS A 246 37.97 19.23 -9.82
C CYS A 246 37.17 17.94 -9.45
N LYS A 247 37.83 17.02 -8.72
CA LYS A 247 37.41 15.61 -8.52
C LYS A 247 36.11 15.43 -7.71
N GLY A 248 35.37 14.33 -7.90
CA GLY A 248 34.05 14.07 -7.27
C GLY A 248 34.09 14.00 -5.73
N ALA A 249 32.97 14.03 -4.99
CA ALA A 249 31.54 13.99 -5.32
C ALA A 249 30.80 15.06 -4.49
N PRO A 250 29.72 15.66 -4.98
CA PRO A 250 28.70 16.25 -4.09
C PRO A 250 27.40 15.46 -4.20
N ALA A 251 27.29 14.38 -3.40
CA ALA A 251 26.30 13.31 -3.51
C ALA A 251 26.42 12.47 -4.80
N ASN A 252 25.32 12.18 -5.51
CA ASN A 252 25.35 11.31 -6.70
C ASN A 252 25.92 11.97 -7.97
N ALA A 253 26.40 13.20 -7.90
CA ALA A 253 27.08 13.87 -8.99
C ALA A 253 28.46 13.27 -9.31
N GLY A 254 28.76 13.10 -10.60
CA GLY A 254 30.09 12.73 -11.10
C GLY A 254 31.07 13.89 -11.02
N GLY A 255 32.31 13.58 -10.65
CA GLY A 255 33.39 14.57 -10.54
C GLY A 255 33.92 15.03 -11.89
N GLY A 256 34.30 16.31 -12.01
CA GLY A 256 35.08 16.79 -13.13
C GLY A 256 36.49 16.21 -13.14
N GLY A 257 37.17 16.33 -14.27
CA GLY A 257 38.61 16.19 -14.35
C GLY A 257 39.31 17.26 -13.50
N THR A 258 40.48 16.96 -12.96
CA THR A 258 41.48 18.02 -12.75
C THR A 258 42.20 18.37 -14.04
N SER A 259 43.10 19.36 -13.97
CA SER A 259 43.88 20.01 -15.04
C SER A 259 44.59 19.17 -16.10
N VAL A 260 44.40 17.86 -16.11
CA VAL A 260 45.04 16.91 -17.00
C VAL A 260 44.27 15.57 -16.91
N SER A 261 42.93 15.53 -16.98
CA SER A 261 42.21 14.25 -16.73
C SER A 261 40.77 14.18 -17.23
N ALA A 262 40.30 12.96 -17.46
CA ALA A 262 38.92 12.69 -17.79
C ALA A 262 37.95 12.76 -16.59
N GLY A 263 36.68 13.05 -16.91
CA GLY A 263 35.58 13.16 -15.96
C GLY A 263 35.12 11.81 -15.40
N GLY A 264 34.65 11.85 -14.15
CA GLY A 264 34.00 10.73 -13.47
C GLY A 264 32.53 10.59 -13.84
N GLY A 265 32.03 9.36 -13.88
CA GLY A 265 30.63 9.07 -14.15
C GLY A 265 29.71 9.41 -12.97
N GLY A 266 28.44 9.68 -13.25
CA GLY A 266 27.41 9.90 -12.25
C GLY A 266 27.19 8.69 -11.35
N GLY A 267 26.87 8.95 -10.09
CA GLY A 267 26.59 7.95 -9.06
C GLY A 267 25.24 7.26 -9.26
N SER A 268 25.16 5.97 -8.92
CA SER A 268 23.91 5.20 -8.96
C SER A 268 22.86 5.80 -8.01
N ASN A 269 21.59 5.69 -8.39
CA ASN A 269 20.47 6.03 -7.51
C ASN A 269 20.24 5.00 -6.38
N ALA A 270 21.06 3.94 -6.33
CA ALA A 270 20.99 2.93 -5.29
C ALA A 270 22.35 2.27 -5.03
N GLY A 271 22.54 1.71 -3.84
CA GLY A 271 23.74 0.95 -3.51
C GLY A 271 24.17 1.16 -2.06
N ASN A 272 25.36 0.67 -1.72
CA ASN A 272 25.89 0.81 -0.36
C ASN A 272 26.70 2.13 -0.25
N PRO A 273 26.20 3.17 0.44
CA PRO A 273 26.88 4.46 0.57
C PRO A 273 28.17 4.39 1.39
N ASN A 274 28.33 3.34 2.21
CA ASN A 274 29.53 3.14 3.04
C ASN A 274 30.70 2.55 2.25
N ASN A 275 30.42 1.91 1.11
CA ASN A 275 31.44 1.25 0.28
C ASN A 275 31.89 2.09 -0.93
N TRP A 276 31.46 3.36 -0.98
CA TRP A 276 31.78 4.28 -2.09
C TRP A 276 33.25 4.69 -2.13
N ALA A 277 33.85 5.00 -0.98
CA ALA A 277 35.23 5.50 -0.90
C ALA A 277 36.29 4.39 -1.12
N GLU A 278 35.89 3.12 -0.98
CA GLU A 278 36.76 1.96 -1.21
C GLU A 278 36.65 1.39 -2.63
N GLY A 279 35.56 1.73 -3.32
CA GLY A 279 35.21 1.24 -4.64
C GLY A 279 35.33 2.33 -5.70
N VAL A 280 36.43 2.30 -6.45
CA VAL A 280 36.62 3.07 -7.69
C VAL A 280 36.07 2.26 -8.86
N GLY A 281 34.74 2.26 -9.05
CA GLY A 281 34.04 1.52 -10.13
C GLY A 281 34.22 0.00 -10.12
N VAL A 282 33.64 -0.69 -11.10
CA VAL A 282 33.86 -2.14 -11.31
C VAL A 282 35.10 -2.31 -12.19
N PRO A 283 36.26 -2.74 -11.65
CA PRO A 283 37.43 -3.03 -12.47
C PRO A 283 37.13 -4.22 -13.39
N ASP A 284 37.64 -4.19 -14.62
CA ASP A 284 37.57 -5.36 -15.51
C ASP A 284 38.29 -6.55 -14.83
N PRO A 285 37.59 -7.67 -14.54
CA PRO A 285 38.16 -8.82 -13.85
C PRO A 285 39.41 -9.41 -14.53
N THR A 286 39.55 -9.21 -15.83
CA THR A 286 40.69 -9.67 -16.64
C THR A 286 42.00 -9.03 -16.19
N TYR A 287 41.94 -7.85 -15.54
CA TYR A 287 43.10 -7.06 -15.14
C TYR A 287 43.29 -6.97 -13.63
N ASN A 288 42.58 -7.79 -12.84
CA ASN A 288 42.66 -7.78 -11.37
C ASN A 288 44.09 -7.84 -10.82
N THR A 289 45.03 -8.47 -11.53
CA THR A 289 46.44 -8.52 -11.15
C THR A 289 47.16 -7.18 -11.30
N ALA A 290 46.85 -6.38 -12.32
CA ALA A 290 47.33 -5.00 -12.45
C ALA A 290 46.77 -4.11 -11.33
N TRP A 291 45.48 -4.29 -11.01
CA TRP A 291 44.82 -3.57 -9.92
C TRP A 291 45.36 -3.94 -8.54
N ALA A 292 45.78 -5.19 -8.35
CA ALA A 292 46.38 -5.67 -7.10
C ALA A 292 47.84 -5.21 -6.87
N LEU A 293 48.53 -4.73 -7.92
CA LEU A 293 49.89 -4.17 -7.83
C LEU A 293 49.89 -2.71 -7.33
N GLU A 294 48.73 -2.05 -7.29
CA GLU A 294 48.57 -0.78 -6.59
C GLU A 294 48.62 -1.01 -5.04
N SER A 295 49.37 -0.18 -4.30
CA SER A 295 49.60 -0.26 -2.83
C SER A 295 48.30 -0.47 -2.00
N PRO A 296 48.32 -1.10 -0.80
CA PRO A 296 47.17 -1.79 -0.22
C PRO A 296 46.04 -0.83 0.17
N SER A 297 45.03 -0.69 -0.72
CA SER A 297 43.76 0.03 -0.46
C SER A 297 42.75 0.09 -1.62
N ILE A 298 43.08 -0.34 -2.85
CA ILE A 298 42.06 -0.37 -3.92
C ILE A 298 41.31 -1.70 -3.83
N SER A 299 40.03 -1.61 -3.49
CA SER A 299 39.18 -2.78 -3.30
C SER A 299 38.92 -3.47 -4.63
N SER A 300 39.03 -4.80 -4.66
CA SER A 300 38.64 -5.61 -5.82
C SER A 300 37.15 -5.95 -5.84
N ILE A 301 36.35 -5.37 -4.93
CA ILE A 301 34.90 -5.55 -4.86
C ILE A 301 34.20 -4.45 -5.67
N ASN A 302 33.07 -4.79 -6.28
CA ASN A 302 32.32 -3.87 -7.10
C ASN A 302 31.86 -2.65 -6.29
N ALA A 303 32.28 -1.47 -6.72
CA ALA A 303 31.71 -0.22 -6.23
C ALA A 303 30.30 -0.02 -6.83
N SER A 304 29.31 0.31 -6.01
CA SER A 304 27.97 0.67 -6.50
C SER A 304 27.88 2.12 -7.03
N GLY A 305 28.96 2.91 -6.94
CA GLY A 305 29.00 4.29 -7.43
C GLY A 305 29.21 4.43 -8.95
N GLY A 306 29.39 5.66 -9.39
CA GLY A 306 29.81 5.97 -10.75
C GLY A 306 31.23 5.46 -11.02
N GLY A 307 31.53 5.17 -12.29
CA GLY A 307 32.86 4.83 -12.76
C GLY A 307 33.80 6.03 -12.68
N ARG A 308 35.07 5.75 -12.42
CA ARG A 308 36.15 6.74 -12.41
C ARG A 308 36.63 7.07 -13.82
N GLY A 309 36.97 8.32 -14.07
CA GLY A 309 37.75 8.76 -15.25
C GLY A 309 39.18 8.22 -15.25
N GLY A 310 39.83 8.32 -16.42
CA GLY A 310 41.15 7.78 -16.73
C GLY A 310 42.32 8.47 -16.04
N TYR A 311 43.53 8.07 -16.45
CA TYR A 311 44.80 8.63 -15.96
C TYR A 311 45.03 10.04 -16.44
N THR A 312 46.08 10.66 -15.93
CA THR A 312 46.23 12.09 -16.11
C THR A 312 47.33 12.51 -17.05
N HIS A 313 48.38 11.72 -17.18
CA HIS A 313 49.39 12.01 -18.18
C HIS A 313 50.31 10.80 -18.32
N SER A 314 50.56 10.31 -19.54
CA SER A 314 51.61 9.34 -19.82
C SER A 314 52.30 9.65 -21.14
N SER A 315 53.61 9.88 -21.08
CA SER A 315 54.48 10.23 -22.21
C SER A 315 55.28 9.04 -22.73
N THR A 316 55.10 7.85 -22.14
CA THR A 316 55.80 6.61 -22.53
C THR A 316 54.87 5.40 -22.41
N ASN A 317 55.10 4.33 -23.19
CA ASN A 317 54.28 3.12 -23.09
C ASN A 317 54.59 2.35 -21.80
N GLN A 318 53.62 2.31 -20.89
CA GLN A 318 53.75 1.64 -19.60
C GLN A 318 52.93 0.34 -19.57
N ASN A 319 53.46 -0.69 -18.89
CA ASN A 319 52.76 -1.96 -18.69
C ASN A 319 52.40 -2.12 -17.20
N PRO A 320 51.11 -2.12 -16.85
CA PRO A 320 50.69 -2.18 -15.45
C PRO A 320 50.88 -3.50 -14.74
N LEU A 321 51.10 -4.58 -15.50
CA LEU A 321 51.38 -5.89 -14.94
C LEU A 321 52.83 -6.02 -14.46
N VAL A 322 53.68 -5.02 -14.74
CA VAL A 322 55.12 -5.05 -14.47
C VAL A 322 55.64 -3.77 -13.81
N SER A 323 55.09 -2.61 -14.16
CA SER A 323 55.38 -1.28 -13.59
C SER A 323 54.08 -0.75 -12.99
N ALA A 324 54.00 -0.68 -11.66
CA ALA A 324 52.74 -0.33 -11.00
C ALA A 324 52.35 1.11 -11.40
N PRO A 325 51.05 1.42 -11.55
CA PRO A 325 50.59 2.78 -11.86
C PRO A 325 51.05 3.87 -10.88
N GLY A 326 51.66 3.50 -9.75
CA GLY A 326 52.28 4.41 -8.79
C GLY A 326 53.73 4.81 -9.06
N ASP A 327 54.37 4.23 -10.08
CA ASP A 327 55.77 4.48 -10.42
C ASP A 327 55.97 5.78 -11.22
N ALA A 328 57.18 6.35 -11.17
CA ALA A 328 57.51 7.63 -11.83
C ALA A 328 57.34 7.61 -13.37
N GLY A 329 57.30 6.43 -14.00
CA GLY A 329 56.99 6.26 -15.43
C GLY A 329 55.56 6.63 -15.81
N TRP A 330 54.66 6.69 -14.82
CA TRP A 330 53.27 7.16 -14.89
C TRP A 330 53.12 8.58 -14.31
N PHE A 331 54.22 9.34 -14.18
CA PHE A 331 54.29 10.60 -13.44
C PHE A 331 54.01 10.45 -11.91
N GLY A 332 53.98 9.22 -11.36
CA GLY A 332 53.73 8.88 -9.95
C GLY A 332 52.36 8.22 -9.72
N ASP A 333 51.93 7.97 -8.47
CA ASP A 333 50.56 7.48 -8.10
C ASP A 333 49.51 8.61 -8.23
N LEU A 334 49.56 9.29 -9.38
CA LEU A 334 48.69 10.40 -9.74
C LEU A 334 47.34 9.91 -10.22
N ARG A 335 47.15 8.63 -10.53
CA ARG A 335 45.82 8.09 -10.84
C ARG A 335 44.84 8.33 -9.70
N ARG A 336 45.21 7.92 -8.49
CA ARG A 336 44.44 8.15 -7.26
C ARG A 336 44.16 9.63 -7.08
N ASN A 337 45.14 10.47 -7.36
CA ASN A 337 45.07 11.88 -7.01
C ASN A 337 44.59 12.77 -8.14
N MET A 338 44.44 12.28 -9.38
CA MET A 338 44.29 13.10 -10.59
C MET A 338 43.06 12.71 -11.46
N GLY A 339 42.63 11.44 -11.54
CA GLY A 339 41.43 11.08 -12.31
C GLY A 339 40.10 11.43 -11.62
N GLY A 340 39.10 11.89 -12.39
CA GLY A 340 37.77 12.27 -11.91
C GLY A 340 37.04 11.12 -11.20
N LEU A 341 36.65 11.33 -9.94
CA LEU A 341 35.92 10.33 -9.14
C LEU A 341 34.46 10.22 -9.58
N GLY A 342 33.93 9.00 -9.59
CA GLY A 342 32.51 8.77 -9.86
C GLY A 342 31.62 9.16 -8.67
N GLY A 343 30.37 9.50 -8.97
CA GLY A 343 29.43 9.99 -7.96
C GLY A 343 29.06 8.94 -6.91
N ARG A 344 28.61 9.43 -5.75
CA ARG A 344 28.26 8.60 -4.58
C ARG A 344 26.90 7.91 -4.78
N PRO A 345 26.77 6.60 -4.53
CA PRO A 345 25.48 5.94 -4.56
C PRO A 345 24.58 6.45 -3.43
N LEU A 346 23.28 6.43 -3.67
CA LEU A 346 22.26 6.88 -2.71
C LEU A 346 21.69 5.72 -1.89
N ASP A 347 21.32 5.99 -0.64
CA ASP A 347 20.51 5.08 0.16
C ASP A 347 19.02 5.23 -0.21
N TYR A 348 18.41 4.11 -0.58
CA TYR A 348 17.04 4.01 -1.04
C TYR A 348 16.13 3.28 -0.02
N SER A 349 16.70 2.72 1.04
CA SER A 349 15.97 1.94 2.05
C SER A 349 14.89 2.77 2.78
N LEU A 350 14.98 4.10 2.67
CA LEU A 350 14.04 5.07 3.22
C LEU A 350 12.83 5.35 2.31
N GLY A 351 12.68 4.66 1.17
CA GLY A 351 11.54 4.83 0.25
C GLY A 351 11.60 6.09 -0.64
N LYS A 352 12.76 6.75 -0.70
CA LYS A 352 13.02 7.95 -1.51
C LYS A 352 13.32 7.60 -2.97
N ILE A 353 13.05 8.53 -3.89
CA ILE A 353 13.35 8.38 -5.32
C ILE A 353 14.16 9.57 -5.85
N PHE A 354 15.03 9.34 -6.82
CA PHE A 354 15.99 10.35 -7.27
C PHE A 354 16.14 10.34 -8.80
N MET A 355 16.55 11.48 -9.37
CA MET A 355 17.08 11.51 -10.73
C MET A 355 18.49 10.94 -10.76
N GLY A 356 18.87 10.32 -11.88
CA GLY A 356 20.22 9.84 -12.10
C GLY A 356 21.23 10.99 -11.97
N GLY A 357 22.32 10.77 -11.25
CA GLY A 357 23.40 11.75 -11.13
C GLY A 357 24.08 11.99 -12.48
N ALA A 358 24.50 13.22 -12.74
CA ALA A 358 25.16 13.56 -13.99
C ALA A 358 26.66 13.24 -13.96
N GLY A 359 27.28 12.99 -15.12
CA GLY A 359 28.73 12.85 -15.24
C GLY A 359 29.46 14.19 -15.19
N GLY A 360 30.73 14.18 -14.80
CA GLY A 360 31.60 15.37 -14.87
C GLY A 360 32.28 15.53 -16.23
N ALA A 361 32.72 16.75 -16.53
CA ALA A 361 33.49 17.04 -17.75
C ALA A 361 34.94 16.56 -17.63
N GLY A 362 35.56 16.29 -18.78
CA GLY A 362 37.01 16.16 -18.89
C GLY A 362 37.68 17.53 -19.00
N ASP A 363 38.98 17.53 -18.72
CA ASP A 363 39.84 18.71 -18.77
C ASP A 363 40.09 19.24 -20.18
N GLY A 364 40.39 20.53 -20.33
CA GLY A 364 40.61 21.18 -21.62
C GLY A 364 41.69 22.26 -21.56
N ASP A 365 42.95 21.89 -21.56
CA ASP A 365 44.08 22.84 -21.49
C ASP A 365 44.91 22.90 -22.76
N GLU A 366 44.64 22.03 -23.74
CA GLU A 366 45.40 21.95 -24.97
C GLU A 366 44.68 22.55 -26.19
N THR A 367 45.47 22.98 -27.17
CA THR A 367 44.94 23.56 -28.41
C THR A 367 45.21 22.65 -29.60
N PRO A 368 44.21 22.33 -30.44
CA PRO A 368 42.81 22.75 -30.36
C PRO A 368 42.00 21.99 -29.29
N VAL A 369 41.22 22.74 -28.50
CA VAL A 369 40.45 22.18 -27.38
C VAL A 369 39.38 21.20 -27.87
N ALA A 370 39.35 20.03 -27.24
CA ALA A 370 38.57 18.85 -27.60
C ALA A 370 37.90 18.19 -26.40
N ALA A 371 37.99 18.79 -25.21
CA ALA A 371 37.50 18.24 -23.95
C ALA A 371 36.04 17.75 -24.02
N GLY A 372 35.77 16.61 -23.40
CA GLY A 372 34.47 15.97 -23.42
C GLY A 372 33.55 16.46 -22.28
N ALA A 373 32.34 16.91 -22.62
CA ALA A 373 31.31 17.22 -21.63
C ALA A 373 30.85 15.97 -20.86
N GLY A 374 30.39 16.17 -19.63
CA GLY A 374 29.72 15.12 -18.86
C GLY A 374 28.38 14.72 -19.49
N GLY A 375 28.02 13.45 -19.39
CA GLY A 375 26.71 12.96 -19.79
C GLY A 375 25.64 13.34 -18.77
N ASN A 376 24.46 13.75 -19.24
CA ASN A 376 23.29 13.95 -18.38
C ASN A 376 22.86 12.65 -17.70
N GLY A 377 22.42 12.75 -16.46
CA GLY A 377 21.72 11.66 -15.79
C GLY A 377 20.37 11.35 -16.42
N ALA A 378 19.76 10.23 -16.06
CA ALA A 378 18.40 9.93 -16.50
C ALA A 378 17.33 10.49 -15.54
N GLY A 379 16.12 10.66 -16.06
CA GLY A 379 14.98 11.14 -15.30
C GLY A 379 14.29 10.10 -14.42
N ILE A 380 13.07 10.43 -13.99
CA ILE A 380 12.19 9.56 -13.20
C ILE A 380 10.96 9.18 -14.03
N ILE A 381 10.55 7.91 -13.98
CA ILE A 381 9.25 7.45 -14.50
C ILE A 381 8.43 6.90 -13.33
N PHE A 382 7.21 7.41 -13.18
CA PHE A 382 6.21 6.90 -12.25
C PHE A 382 4.93 6.54 -12.99
N ILE A 383 4.51 5.28 -12.93
CA ILE A 383 3.27 4.80 -13.54
C ILE A 383 2.41 4.18 -12.45
N SER A 384 1.20 4.71 -12.26
CA SER A 384 0.14 4.07 -11.47
C SER A 384 -0.92 3.52 -12.43
N SER A 385 -1.10 2.20 -12.48
CA SER A 385 -2.04 1.54 -13.40
C SER A 385 -2.91 0.53 -12.68
N TYR A 386 -4.22 0.70 -12.71
CA TYR A 386 -5.16 -0.20 -12.03
C TYR A 386 -5.64 -1.34 -12.93
N GLY A 387 -4.95 -1.56 -14.05
CA GLY A 387 -5.07 -2.72 -14.94
C GLY A 387 -3.71 -3.32 -15.27
N ASN A 388 -3.67 -4.24 -16.23
CA ASN A 388 -2.41 -4.86 -16.65
C ASN A 388 -1.54 -3.91 -17.46
N ILE A 389 -0.23 -4.05 -17.33
CA ILE A 389 0.77 -3.38 -18.17
C ILE A 389 1.44 -4.44 -19.06
N THR A 390 1.24 -4.31 -20.37
CA THR A 390 1.63 -5.33 -21.35
C THR A 390 2.26 -4.69 -22.59
N GLY A 391 2.80 -5.51 -23.49
CA GLY A 391 3.30 -5.07 -24.80
C GLY A 391 4.66 -5.68 -25.11
N SER A 392 5.34 -5.13 -26.11
CA SER A 392 6.69 -5.56 -26.54
C SER A 392 7.71 -4.42 -26.58
N GLY A 393 7.34 -3.25 -26.06
CA GLY A 393 8.14 -2.02 -26.07
C GLY A 393 9.04 -1.87 -24.85
N ASN A 394 9.53 -0.65 -24.65
CA ASN A 394 10.53 -0.33 -23.63
C ASN A 394 10.08 0.80 -22.70
N ILE A 395 10.42 0.69 -21.42
CA ILE A 395 10.38 1.79 -20.45
C ILE A 395 11.82 2.11 -20.08
N ASN A 396 12.29 3.32 -20.39
CA ASN A 396 13.70 3.67 -20.37
C ASN A 396 13.97 4.89 -19.48
N ALA A 397 14.96 4.76 -18.60
CA ALA A 397 15.56 5.83 -17.82
C ALA A 397 17.09 5.63 -17.82
N ASN A 398 17.70 5.57 -19.01
CA ASN A 398 19.14 5.34 -19.14
C ASN A 398 19.94 6.65 -19.04
N GLY A 399 21.09 6.59 -18.38
CA GLY A 399 22.03 7.71 -18.35
C GLY A 399 22.63 7.99 -19.72
N GLN A 400 23.02 9.25 -19.97
CA GLN A 400 23.70 9.62 -21.21
C GLN A 400 25.15 9.14 -21.19
N ASN A 401 25.65 8.70 -22.34
CA ASN A 401 27.08 8.47 -22.50
C ASN A 401 27.86 9.77 -22.27
N GLY A 402 29.06 9.64 -21.70
CA GLY A 402 30.02 10.73 -21.64
C GLY A 402 30.48 11.11 -23.04
N PHE A 403 30.74 12.39 -23.28
CA PHE A 403 31.18 12.84 -24.59
C PHE A 403 32.66 12.47 -24.81
N ASN A 404 32.96 11.99 -26.01
CA ASN A 404 34.34 11.72 -26.41
C ASN A 404 35.13 13.03 -26.48
N CYS A 405 36.43 12.96 -26.23
CA CYS A 405 37.33 14.04 -26.65
C CYS A 405 37.85 13.74 -28.07
N GLU A 406 37.34 14.50 -29.04
CA GLU A 406 37.70 14.35 -30.46
C GLU A 406 37.59 15.70 -31.18
N VAL A 407 38.61 16.07 -31.97
CA VAL A 407 38.55 17.24 -32.86
C VAL A 407 38.23 16.80 -34.29
N ALA A 408 37.36 17.56 -34.97
CA ALA A 408 37.04 17.35 -36.38
C ALA A 408 38.21 17.75 -37.28
N GLY A 409 38.53 16.91 -38.28
CA GLY A 409 39.60 17.16 -39.27
C GLY A 409 40.81 16.23 -39.12
N THR A 410 41.72 16.33 -40.09
CA THR A 410 43.01 15.62 -40.08
C THR A 410 44.07 16.56 -39.50
N PRO A 411 44.82 16.15 -38.45
CA PRO A 411 45.89 16.97 -37.90
C PRO A 411 46.95 17.30 -38.95
N VAL A 412 47.53 18.50 -38.87
CA VAL A 412 48.64 18.95 -39.72
C VAL A 412 50.00 18.45 -39.19
N PHE A 413 51.10 18.79 -39.87
CA PHE A 413 52.45 18.37 -39.48
C PHE A 413 52.79 18.85 -38.05
N ASN A 414 53.25 17.93 -37.19
CA ASN A 414 53.55 18.19 -35.77
C ASN A 414 52.34 18.65 -34.91
N GLU A 415 51.11 18.34 -35.34
CA GLU A 415 49.88 18.56 -34.56
C GLU A 415 49.36 17.24 -33.99
N ILE A 416 48.77 17.31 -32.79
CA ILE A 416 47.99 16.24 -32.17
C ILE A 416 46.65 16.84 -31.77
N THR A 417 45.58 16.09 -31.96
CA THR A 417 44.25 16.51 -31.49
C THR A 417 43.60 15.40 -30.67
N GLY A 418 42.70 15.78 -29.74
CA GLY A 418 42.06 14.86 -28.80
C GLY A 418 42.97 14.43 -27.64
N THR A 419 43.90 15.32 -27.23
CA THR A 419 44.80 15.11 -26.09
C THR A 419 44.08 15.29 -24.77
N ASP A 420 43.17 16.26 -24.71
CA ASP A 420 42.32 16.61 -23.57
C ASP A 420 41.54 15.42 -22.97
N GLY A 421 40.94 15.64 -21.79
CA GLY A 421 40.13 14.67 -21.08
C GLY A 421 38.75 14.46 -21.71
N SER A 422 38.26 13.22 -21.75
CA SER A 422 36.88 12.94 -22.14
C SER A 422 35.90 13.02 -20.95
N GLY A 423 34.61 13.12 -21.24
CA GLY A 423 33.58 13.28 -20.22
C GLY A 423 33.15 11.97 -19.58
N GLY A 424 32.79 12.04 -18.30
CA GLY A 424 32.13 10.96 -17.59
C GLY A 424 30.66 10.81 -18.00
N ALA A 425 30.12 9.62 -17.89
CA ALA A 425 28.73 9.35 -18.27
C ALA A 425 27.72 9.62 -17.15
N GLY A 426 26.47 9.91 -17.48
CA GLY A 426 25.39 10.04 -16.50
C GLY A 426 24.89 8.69 -16.00
N ALA A 427 24.31 8.68 -14.80
CA ALA A 427 23.74 7.49 -14.19
C ALA A 427 22.32 7.18 -14.69
N GLY A 428 21.92 5.92 -14.53
CA GLY A 428 20.54 5.47 -14.72
C GLY A 428 19.60 6.12 -13.69
N GLY A 429 18.35 6.32 -14.11
CA GLY A 429 17.32 7.00 -13.32
C GLY A 429 16.48 6.06 -12.47
N THR A 430 15.30 6.52 -12.09
CA THR A 430 14.35 5.74 -11.28
C THR A 430 13.08 5.42 -12.06
N ILE A 431 12.65 4.15 -12.01
CA ILE A 431 11.39 3.70 -12.61
C ILE A 431 10.55 3.03 -11.51
N ILE A 432 9.38 3.61 -11.23
CA ILE A 432 8.38 3.08 -10.29
C ILE A 432 7.12 2.72 -11.06
N ILE A 433 6.67 1.47 -10.92
CA ILE A 433 5.44 0.98 -11.53
C ILE A 433 4.54 0.38 -10.45
N LYS A 434 3.51 1.12 -10.07
CA LYS A 434 2.44 0.63 -9.19
C LYS A 434 1.31 0.10 -10.05
N THR A 435 0.96 -1.16 -9.84
CA THR A 435 -0.20 -1.78 -10.47
C THR A 435 -0.92 -2.78 -9.58
N THR A 436 -2.25 -2.80 -9.66
CA THR A 436 -3.09 -3.86 -9.09
C THR A 436 -3.30 -5.04 -10.05
N GLY A 437 -2.88 -4.89 -11.31
CA GLY A 437 -2.74 -5.99 -12.27
C GLY A 437 -1.34 -6.60 -12.23
N THR A 438 -0.83 -6.94 -13.41
CA THR A 438 0.52 -7.49 -13.59
C THR A 438 1.28 -6.72 -14.67
N VAL A 439 2.60 -6.62 -14.51
CA VAL A 439 3.52 -6.16 -15.57
C VAL A 439 4.11 -7.37 -16.29
N SER A 440 3.98 -7.43 -17.61
CA SER A 440 4.51 -8.55 -18.41
C SER A 440 4.97 -8.13 -19.81
N SER A 441 5.88 -8.91 -20.39
CA SER A 441 6.31 -8.86 -21.80
C SER A 441 7.06 -7.60 -22.27
N ILE A 442 7.11 -6.53 -21.47
CA ILE A 442 7.89 -5.31 -21.75
C ILE A 442 9.32 -5.42 -21.18
N SER A 443 10.21 -4.57 -21.70
CA SER A 443 11.56 -4.37 -21.15
C SER A 443 11.63 -3.06 -20.37
N ILE A 444 12.23 -3.09 -19.18
CA ILE A 444 12.41 -1.92 -18.32
C ILE A 444 13.91 -1.70 -18.10
N ASN A 445 14.42 -0.54 -18.47
CA ASN A 445 15.85 -0.24 -18.52
C ASN A 445 16.15 1.06 -17.78
N ALA A 446 16.98 0.99 -16.75
CA ALA A 446 17.58 2.13 -16.08
C ALA A 446 19.09 1.93 -15.98
N ASN A 447 19.76 1.80 -17.13
CA ASN A 447 21.21 1.57 -17.18
C ASN A 447 21.98 2.88 -17.07
N GLY A 448 23.21 2.82 -16.55
CA GLY A 448 24.15 3.93 -16.65
C GLY A 448 24.66 4.12 -18.08
N GLY A 449 25.06 5.34 -18.43
CA GLY A 449 25.68 5.63 -19.72
C GLY A 449 27.13 5.18 -19.79
N ASN A 450 27.66 4.98 -21.00
CA ASN A 450 29.06 4.59 -21.20
C ASN A 450 29.97 5.82 -21.18
N GLY A 451 31.15 5.71 -20.54
CA GLY A 451 32.13 6.79 -20.46
C GLY A 451 32.66 7.22 -21.83
N GLY A 452 33.04 8.50 -21.96
CA GLY A 452 33.55 9.04 -23.21
C GLY A 452 34.91 8.45 -23.60
N ASN A 453 35.13 8.21 -24.89
CA ASN A 453 36.42 7.77 -25.40
C ASN A 453 37.39 8.93 -25.57
N GLN A 454 38.68 8.66 -25.38
CA GLN A 454 39.74 9.52 -25.85
C GLN A 454 40.18 9.11 -27.25
N VAL A 455 40.05 10.02 -28.21
CA VAL A 455 40.29 9.73 -29.63
C VAL A 455 41.40 10.64 -30.16
N LEU A 456 42.64 10.19 -29.99
CA LEU A 456 43.82 10.87 -30.49
C LEU A 456 43.93 10.74 -32.01
N LYS A 457 44.24 11.86 -32.66
CA LYS A 457 44.64 11.89 -34.07
C LYS A 457 46.03 12.51 -34.15
N LEU A 458 46.95 11.79 -34.79
CA LEU A 458 48.36 12.17 -34.88
C LEU A 458 48.69 12.71 -36.27
N GLY A 459 49.31 13.88 -36.33
CA GLY A 459 50.01 14.39 -37.50
C GLY A 459 51.34 13.69 -37.75
N PHE A 460 52.02 14.02 -38.85
CA PHE A 460 53.36 13.48 -39.13
C PHE A 460 54.34 13.92 -38.02
N ILE A 461 55.09 12.96 -37.45
CA ILE A 461 56.13 13.09 -36.40
C ILE A 461 55.69 13.60 -35.00
N ALA A 462 54.40 13.58 -34.66
CA ALA A 462 53.93 14.06 -33.37
C ALA A 462 54.10 13.04 -32.21
N THR A 463 54.34 13.52 -30.99
CA THR A 463 54.55 12.69 -29.77
C THR A 463 53.26 12.49 -28.98
N PRO A 464 52.69 11.28 -28.90
CA PRO A 464 51.39 11.05 -28.28
C PRO A 464 51.33 11.40 -26.78
N GLU A 465 50.12 11.61 -26.29
CA GLU A 465 49.79 11.86 -24.88
C GLU A 465 48.59 10.99 -24.45
N ALA A 466 48.30 10.89 -23.16
CA ALA A 466 47.20 10.08 -22.65
C ALA A 466 46.57 10.65 -21.36
N GLU A 467 45.57 11.52 -21.50
CA GLU A 467 44.67 11.97 -20.41
C GLU A 467 43.48 11.03 -20.11
N GLY A 468 43.42 9.90 -20.81
CA GLY A 468 42.53 8.79 -20.49
C GLY A 468 41.04 9.01 -20.84
N PRO A 469 40.23 7.94 -20.76
CA PRO A 469 38.80 8.00 -21.06
C PRO A 469 37.93 8.31 -19.84
N GLY A 470 36.65 8.62 -20.06
CA GLY A 470 35.68 8.93 -19.01
C GLY A 470 35.16 7.69 -18.30
N GLY A 471 34.69 7.89 -17.07
CA GLY A 471 34.04 6.85 -16.27
C GLY A 471 32.62 6.52 -16.73
N GLY A 472 32.22 5.25 -16.61
CA GLY A 472 30.84 4.82 -16.88
C GLY A 472 29.86 5.28 -15.79
N GLY A 473 28.60 5.50 -16.10
CA GLY A 473 27.58 5.92 -15.12
C GLY A 473 27.07 4.75 -14.29
N GLY A 474 26.66 4.98 -13.04
CA GLY A 474 26.02 3.96 -12.21
C GLY A 474 24.66 3.53 -12.77
N GLY A 475 24.24 2.29 -12.49
CA GLY A 475 22.89 1.81 -12.81
C GLY A 475 21.81 2.53 -11.99
N GLY A 476 20.56 2.41 -12.40
CA GLY A 476 19.41 3.07 -11.78
C GLY A 476 18.64 2.19 -10.80
N TYR A 477 17.39 2.56 -10.54
CA TYR A 477 16.50 1.90 -9.60
C TYR A 477 15.18 1.53 -10.28
N ILE A 478 14.75 0.28 -10.17
CA ILE A 478 13.48 -0.21 -10.71
C ILE A 478 12.69 -0.90 -9.60
N ALA A 479 11.51 -0.36 -9.30
CA ALA A 479 10.55 -1.02 -8.42
C ALA A 479 9.20 -1.23 -9.11
N ILE A 480 8.66 -2.44 -9.01
CA ILE A 480 7.30 -2.75 -9.49
C ILE A 480 6.51 -3.49 -8.43
N SER A 481 5.20 -3.30 -8.40
CA SER A 481 4.33 -3.97 -7.43
C SER A 481 4.05 -5.43 -7.75
N SER A 482 3.98 -5.80 -9.04
CA SER A 482 3.60 -7.15 -9.45
C SER A 482 4.08 -7.47 -10.87
N GLY A 483 4.41 -8.74 -11.11
CA GLY A 483 4.83 -9.27 -12.41
C GLY A 483 6.33 -9.52 -12.56
N SER A 484 6.73 -9.99 -13.73
CA SER A 484 8.13 -10.41 -14.01
C SER A 484 8.58 -9.99 -15.42
N PRO A 485 8.55 -8.69 -15.76
CA PRO A 485 9.16 -8.19 -16.99
C PRO A 485 10.68 -8.34 -16.96
N THR A 486 11.35 -8.15 -18.10
CA THR A 486 12.80 -7.98 -18.14
C THR A 486 13.17 -6.64 -17.52
N ARG A 487 14.13 -6.63 -16.58
CA ARG A 487 14.56 -5.42 -15.85
C ARG A 487 16.08 -5.32 -15.88
N ASN A 488 16.60 -4.19 -16.33
CA ASN A 488 18.03 -3.96 -16.49
C ASN A 488 18.45 -2.66 -15.79
N THR A 489 19.40 -2.77 -14.87
CA THR A 489 20.03 -1.63 -14.16
C THR A 489 21.56 -1.74 -14.24
N ASN A 490 22.07 -2.13 -15.40
CA ASN A 490 23.50 -2.30 -15.60
C ASN A 490 24.23 -0.97 -15.42
N GLY A 491 25.40 -1.01 -14.79
CA GLY A 491 26.33 0.10 -14.85
C GLY A 491 26.84 0.28 -16.28
N GLY A 492 27.07 1.52 -16.67
CA GLY A 492 27.63 1.83 -17.98
C GLY A 492 29.10 1.45 -18.05
N THR A 493 29.56 1.09 -19.25
CA THR A 493 30.96 0.70 -19.44
C THR A 493 31.87 1.92 -19.36
N ASN A 494 33.12 1.75 -18.93
CA ASN A 494 34.14 2.78 -19.10
C ASN A 494 34.35 3.14 -20.58
N GLY A 495 34.86 4.34 -20.84
CA GLY A 495 35.39 4.69 -22.15
C GLY A 495 36.73 4.01 -22.42
N THR A 496 37.27 4.25 -23.61
CA THR A 496 38.55 3.72 -24.09
C THR A 496 39.43 4.82 -24.67
N THR A 497 40.74 4.60 -24.73
CA THR A 497 41.66 5.48 -25.46
C THR A 497 42.38 4.69 -26.55
N ASN A 498 42.71 5.37 -27.65
CA ASN A 498 43.58 4.84 -28.69
C ASN A 498 45.05 5.26 -28.51
N SER A 499 45.41 5.88 -27.38
CA SER A 499 46.80 6.28 -27.11
C SER A 499 47.74 5.07 -27.05
N PRO A 500 48.87 5.08 -27.79
CA PRO A 500 49.84 3.99 -27.71
C PRO A 500 50.53 3.92 -26.35
N HIS A 501 50.49 4.98 -25.54
CA HIS A 501 51.17 5.05 -24.24
C HIS A 501 50.49 4.25 -23.12
N ILE A 502 49.22 3.88 -23.28
CA ILE A 502 48.47 3.08 -22.30
C ILE A 502 47.76 1.86 -22.94
N SER A 503 48.23 1.45 -24.11
CA SER A 503 47.70 0.32 -24.89
C SER A 503 47.75 -1.05 -24.21
N ASN A 504 48.62 -1.22 -23.21
CA ASN A 504 48.75 -2.44 -22.41
C ASN A 504 47.91 -2.43 -21.11
N PHE A 505 47.13 -1.36 -20.88
CA PHE A 505 46.28 -1.18 -19.71
C PHE A 505 44.79 -1.18 -20.08
N PRO A 506 44.12 -2.19 -20.65
CA PRO A 506 42.65 -2.18 -20.72
C PRO A 506 42.07 -2.30 -19.30
N PRO A 507 41.07 -1.50 -18.85
CA PRO A 507 40.14 -0.58 -19.56
C PRO A 507 40.62 0.87 -19.88
N ASN A 508 41.92 1.10 -20.03
CA ASN A 508 42.59 2.37 -20.30
C ASN A 508 42.54 3.38 -19.13
N GLY A 509 42.39 2.87 -17.90
CA GLY A 509 42.50 3.65 -16.68
C GLY A 509 41.19 4.10 -16.07
N ALA A 510 40.10 4.12 -16.84
CA ALA A 510 38.76 4.39 -16.35
C ALA A 510 38.08 3.11 -15.83
N THR A 511 36.98 3.26 -15.10
CA THR A 511 36.19 2.12 -14.60
C THR A 511 34.72 2.23 -14.98
N SER A 512 34.07 1.07 -15.05
CA SER A 512 32.64 0.99 -15.33
C SER A 512 31.85 1.38 -14.09
N GLY A 513 30.62 1.89 -14.29
CA GLY A 513 29.73 2.16 -13.18
C GLY A 513 29.24 0.89 -12.50
N GLY A 514 28.82 1.00 -11.25
CA GLY A 514 28.19 -0.09 -10.51
C GLY A 514 26.82 -0.47 -11.06
N ILE A 515 26.41 -1.73 -10.85
CA ILE A 515 25.02 -2.14 -11.09
C ILE A 515 24.09 -1.45 -10.08
N GLY A 516 22.94 -0.98 -10.57
CA GLY A 516 21.86 -0.47 -9.72
C GLY A 516 20.94 -1.59 -9.23
N LEU A 517 19.71 -1.26 -8.86
CA LEU A 517 18.76 -2.22 -8.29
C LEU A 517 17.57 -2.49 -9.22
N PRO A 518 17.51 -3.68 -9.85
CA PRO A 518 16.49 -3.97 -10.84
C PRO A 518 15.22 -4.60 -10.28
N ASN A 519 15.26 -5.20 -9.08
CA ASN A 519 14.26 -6.17 -8.62
C ASN A 519 13.52 -5.72 -7.36
N GLU A 520 13.40 -4.42 -7.14
CA GLU A 520 12.73 -3.90 -5.96
C GLU A 520 11.21 -4.06 -6.07
N THR A 521 10.57 -4.25 -4.94
CA THR A 521 9.11 -4.41 -4.83
C THR A 521 8.51 -3.19 -4.15
N ILE A 522 7.34 -2.75 -4.62
CA ILE A 522 6.63 -1.63 -4.02
C ILE A 522 5.14 -1.93 -3.85
N ASP A 523 4.54 -1.45 -2.77
CA ASP A 523 3.11 -1.63 -2.56
C ASP A 523 2.27 -0.86 -3.58
N ALA A 524 1.22 -1.52 -4.05
CA ALA A 524 0.13 -0.92 -4.79
C ALA A 524 -1.18 -1.30 -4.10
N PHE A 525 -2.12 -0.36 -4.10
CA PHE A 525 -3.46 -0.61 -3.60
C PHE A 525 -4.49 0.04 -4.51
N ASP A 526 -5.71 -0.47 -4.40
CA ASP A 526 -6.89 0.13 -4.98
C ASP A 526 -8.07 -0.04 -4.00
N PHE A 527 -9.08 0.80 -4.15
CA PHE A 527 -10.31 0.68 -3.39
C PHE A 527 -11.52 0.89 -4.28
N SER A 528 -12.60 0.19 -3.95
CA SER A 528 -13.90 0.29 -4.63
C SER A 528 -15.03 0.13 -3.62
N ALA A 529 -16.25 0.38 -4.03
CA ALA A 529 -17.43 0.07 -3.26
C ALA A 529 -18.60 -0.21 -4.22
N ASN A 530 -19.48 -1.12 -3.83
CA ASN A 530 -20.57 -1.54 -4.68
C ASN A 530 -21.73 -0.55 -4.61
N ASN A 531 -22.34 -0.27 -5.76
CA ASN A 531 -23.62 0.43 -5.83
C ASN A 531 -24.72 -0.42 -5.18
N ASP A 532 -25.78 0.23 -4.71
CA ASP A 532 -26.94 -0.45 -4.12
C ASP A 532 -28.25 0.08 -4.70
N VAL A 533 -29.32 -0.71 -4.59
CA VAL A 533 -30.66 -0.34 -5.04
C VAL A 533 -31.63 -0.57 -3.90
N ILE A 534 -32.29 0.51 -3.46
CA ILE A 534 -33.21 0.49 -2.32
C ILE A 534 -34.57 1.09 -2.67
N CYS A 535 -35.53 0.81 -1.81
CA CYS A 535 -36.86 1.42 -1.79
C CYS A 535 -36.80 2.88 -1.28
N THR A 536 -37.73 3.74 -1.69
CA THR A 536 -37.83 5.11 -1.12
C THR A 536 -38.00 5.07 0.39
N ASN A 537 -37.33 5.98 1.10
CA ASN A 537 -37.20 6.05 2.57
C ASN A 537 -36.47 4.87 3.24
N ALA A 538 -35.85 3.96 2.49
CA ALA A 538 -34.96 2.97 3.07
C ALA A 538 -33.54 3.53 3.27
N THR A 539 -32.73 2.81 4.06
CA THR A 539 -31.29 3.05 4.24
C THR A 539 -30.48 1.97 3.52
N SER A 540 -29.25 2.28 3.13
CA SER A 540 -28.29 1.31 2.59
C SER A 540 -27.01 1.27 3.45
N THR A 541 -26.36 0.10 3.55
CA THR A 541 -25.03 -0.02 4.19
C THR A 541 -23.98 -0.23 3.11
N LEU A 542 -23.18 0.81 2.87
CA LEU A 542 -22.11 0.82 1.89
C LEU A 542 -20.82 0.31 2.54
N THR A 543 -20.07 -0.52 1.82
CA THR A 543 -18.83 -1.13 2.33
C THR A 543 -17.68 -0.92 1.35
N ALA A 544 -16.54 -0.46 1.88
CA ALA A 544 -15.29 -0.32 1.17
C ALA A 544 -14.66 -1.69 0.88
N ILE A 545 -14.24 -1.90 -0.35
CA ILE A 545 -13.47 -3.06 -0.80
C ILE A 545 -12.06 -2.58 -1.11
N ILE A 546 -11.07 -3.08 -0.37
CA ILE A 546 -9.67 -2.70 -0.52
C ILE A 546 -8.92 -3.86 -1.18
N THR A 547 -8.14 -3.56 -2.21
CA THR A 547 -7.22 -4.48 -2.88
C THR A 547 -5.80 -4.01 -2.63
N GLY A 548 -4.89 -4.91 -2.24
CA GLY A 548 -3.51 -4.56 -1.90
C GLY A 548 -3.35 -3.92 -0.51
N THR A 549 -2.17 -3.35 -0.26
CA THR A 549 -1.79 -2.81 1.05
C THR A 549 -1.93 -1.28 1.05
N ILE A 550 -2.87 -0.75 1.84
CA ILE A 550 -2.99 0.71 2.04
C ILE A 550 -1.81 1.24 2.88
N PRO A 551 -1.38 2.49 2.69
CA PRO A 551 -0.34 3.10 3.51
C PRO A 551 -0.69 3.08 5.00
N ILE A 552 0.32 2.89 5.85
CA ILE A 552 0.15 2.91 7.31
C ILE A 552 -0.36 4.30 7.73
N GLY A 553 -1.35 4.33 8.63
CA GLY A 553 -1.96 5.57 9.10
C GLY A 553 -3.10 6.10 8.22
N SER A 554 -3.36 5.46 7.07
CA SER A 554 -4.52 5.81 6.23
C SER A 554 -5.85 5.46 6.91
N VAL A 555 -6.82 6.37 6.77
CA VAL A 555 -8.21 6.17 7.19
C VAL A 555 -9.14 6.16 5.98
N VAL A 556 -10.23 5.38 6.07
CA VAL A 556 -11.30 5.34 5.07
C VAL A 556 -12.35 6.37 5.45
N GLU A 557 -12.71 7.25 4.53
CA GLU A 557 -13.61 8.37 4.78
C GLU A 557 -14.69 8.48 3.69
N TRP A 558 -15.90 8.91 4.08
CA TRP A 558 -17.08 9.00 3.22
C TRP A 558 -17.56 10.45 3.10
N TYR A 559 -17.86 10.90 1.89
CA TYR A 559 -18.24 12.27 1.57
C TYR A 559 -19.53 12.34 0.74
N ASP A 560 -20.18 13.51 0.79
CA ASP A 560 -21.35 13.87 -0.01
C ASP A 560 -21.00 14.44 -1.41
N ALA A 561 -19.71 14.71 -1.68
CA ALA A 561 -19.25 15.28 -2.93
C ALA A 561 -17.95 14.64 -3.44
N ASN A 562 -17.74 14.72 -4.76
CA ASN A 562 -16.57 14.15 -5.45
C ASN A 562 -15.26 14.91 -5.18
N VAL A 563 -15.36 16.21 -4.91
CA VAL A 563 -14.26 17.10 -4.51
C VAL A 563 -14.83 18.08 -3.48
N GLY A 564 -14.10 18.36 -2.39
CA GLY A 564 -14.64 19.13 -1.26
C GLY A 564 -15.80 18.41 -0.55
N GLY A 565 -16.84 19.14 -0.14
CA GLY A 565 -18.02 18.55 0.52
C GLY A 565 -17.82 18.22 2.00
N THR A 566 -18.83 17.62 2.61
CA THR A 566 -18.87 17.30 4.04
C THR A 566 -18.40 15.88 4.28
N LEU A 567 -17.49 15.68 5.24
CA LEU A 567 -17.17 14.35 5.78
C LEU A 567 -18.40 13.80 6.50
N LEU A 568 -18.95 12.69 6.01
CA LEU A 568 -20.12 12.02 6.55
C LEU A 568 -19.76 10.95 7.58
N PHE A 569 -18.68 10.20 7.35
CA PHE A 569 -18.29 9.08 8.18
C PHE A 569 -16.82 8.67 7.98
N THR A 570 -16.19 8.10 9.01
CA THR A 570 -14.85 7.49 8.96
C THR A 570 -14.92 6.02 9.36
N GLY A 571 -14.51 5.13 8.45
CA GLY A 571 -14.53 3.68 8.64
C GLY A 571 -14.84 2.92 7.34
N THR A 572 -14.64 1.61 7.35
CA THR A 572 -14.80 0.75 6.16
C THR A 572 -16.26 0.50 5.77
N SER A 573 -17.23 0.84 6.61
CA SER A 573 -18.66 0.69 6.32
C SER A 573 -19.47 1.89 6.80
N PHE A 574 -20.33 2.42 5.93
CA PHE A 574 -21.16 3.59 6.18
C PHE A 574 -22.64 3.27 5.89
N THR A 575 -23.51 3.46 6.89
CA THR A 575 -24.96 3.36 6.70
C THR A 575 -25.56 4.72 6.36
N THR A 576 -26.22 4.82 5.21
CA THR A 576 -26.84 6.07 4.76
C THR A 576 -28.02 6.46 5.65
N PRO A 577 -28.35 7.76 5.77
CA PRO A 577 -29.68 8.17 6.20
C PRO A 577 -30.78 7.60 5.28
N PRO A 578 -32.06 7.60 5.69
CA PRO A 578 -33.17 7.27 4.81
C PRO A 578 -33.17 8.15 3.55
N LEU A 579 -33.24 7.54 2.36
CA LEU A 579 -33.12 8.27 1.09
C LEU A 579 -34.44 8.36 0.34
N THR A 580 -34.81 9.57 -0.10
CA THR A 580 -35.99 9.84 -0.94
C THR A 580 -35.65 9.96 -2.43
N ALA A 581 -34.37 10.01 -2.78
CA ALA A 581 -33.88 10.18 -4.14
C ALA A 581 -32.52 9.48 -4.31
N THR A 582 -32.22 9.04 -5.53
CA THR A 582 -30.92 8.46 -5.89
C THR A 582 -29.80 9.42 -5.48
N THR A 583 -28.88 8.94 -4.65
CA THR A 583 -27.81 9.73 -4.05
C THR A 583 -26.47 9.05 -4.32
N THR A 584 -25.44 9.82 -4.67
CA THR A 584 -24.08 9.34 -4.84
C THR A 584 -23.22 9.81 -3.68
N TYR A 585 -22.59 8.86 -3.00
CA TYR A 585 -21.59 9.08 -1.97
C TYR A 585 -20.19 8.85 -2.55
N TYR A 586 -19.17 9.35 -1.86
CA TYR A 586 -17.80 9.26 -2.33
C TYR A 586 -16.91 8.73 -1.22
N ILE A 587 -16.25 7.61 -1.46
CA ILE A 587 -15.28 7.04 -0.53
C ILE A 587 -13.88 7.51 -0.91
N ARG A 588 -13.05 7.82 0.09
CA ARG A 588 -11.64 8.13 -0.08
C ARG A 588 -10.79 7.43 0.96
N VAL A 589 -9.52 7.30 0.64
CA VAL A 589 -8.45 6.95 1.57
C VAL A 589 -7.43 8.07 1.44
N CYS A 590 -6.97 8.72 2.51
CA CYS A 590 -5.82 9.64 2.42
C CYS A 590 -4.54 8.90 2.82
N PRO A 591 -3.40 9.07 2.11
CA PRO A 591 -3.14 9.98 0.98
C PRO A 591 -3.38 9.35 -0.42
N ALA A 592 -4.52 8.69 -0.64
CA ALA A 592 -4.87 8.22 -1.99
C ALA A 592 -5.33 9.40 -2.88
N PRO A 593 -5.05 9.34 -4.19
CA PRO A 593 -5.14 10.52 -5.05
C PRO A 593 -6.55 10.91 -5.52
N TYR A 594 -7.61 10.24 -5.06
CA TYR A 594 -8.97 10.45 -5.56
C TYR A 594 -10.06 9.86 -4.67
N ARG A 595 -11.32 10.18 -5.00
CA ARG A 595 -12.51 9.57 -4.41
C ARG A 595 -13.22 8.65 -5.40
N VAL A 596 -13.77 7.54 -4.92
CA VAL A 596 -14.57 6.59 -5.72
C VAL A 596 -16.06 6.86 -5.47
N PRO A 597 -16.88 7.03 -6.53
CA PRO A 597 -18.32 7.19 -6.37
C PRO A 597 -19.00 5.87 -6.03
N VAL A 598 -20.01 5.94 -5.15
CA VAL A 598 -20.90 4.84 -4.77
C VAL A 598 -22.33 5.34 -4.85
N THR A 599 -23.12 4.78 -5.76
CA THR A 599 -24.48 5.26 -6.04
C THR A 599 -25.51 4.35 -5.39
N VAL A 600 -26.40 4.95 -4.60
CA VAL A 600 -27.58 4.29 -4.04
C VAL A 600 -28.78 4.72 -4.86
N THR A 601 -29.31 3.80 -5.66
CA THR A 601 -30.47 4.05 -6.52
C THR A 601 -31.75 3.88 -5.72
N VAL A 602 -32.58 4.91 -5.68
CA VAL A 602 -33.88 4.86 -4.98
C VAL A 602 -34.98 4.58 -5.99
N ASN A 603 -35.59 3.40 -5.90
CA ASN A 603 -36.73 3.00 -6.71
C ASN A 603 -38.05 3.24 -5.95
N PRO A 604 -39.14 3.59 -6.66
CA PRO A 604 -40.49 3.51 -6.09
C PRO A 604 -40.74 2.08 -5.62
N CYS A 605 -41.17 1.92 -4.36
CA CYS A 605 -41.59 0.61 -3.88
C CYS A 605 -42.81 0.11 -4.66
N PRO A 606 -42.99 -1.20 -4.82
CA PRO A 606 -44.26 -1.74 -5.30
C PRO A 606 -45.38 -1.33 -4.34
N SER A 607 -46.33 -0.51 -4.80
CA SER A 607 -47.51 -0.14 -4.02
C SER A 607 -48.40 -1.36 -3.80
N ILE A 608 -48.84 -1.58 -2.56
CA ILE A 608 -49.82 -2.62 -2.25
C ILE A 608 -51.14 -2.37 -3.00
N SER A 609 -51.72 -3.42 -3.59
CA SER A 609 -53.00 -3.37 -4.29
C SER A 609 -53.97 -4.44 -3.78
N ALA A 610 -55.17 -4.02 -3.38
CA ALA A 610 -56.21 -4.87 -2.82
C ALA A 610 -56.90 -5.69 -3.92
N ASN A 611 -57.00 -7.00 -3.75
CA ASN A 611 -57.75 -7.87 -4.64
C ASN A 611 -58.29 -9.10 -3.91
N PHE A 612 -59.43 -9.63 -4.35
CA PHE A 612 -59.99 -10.85 -3.77
C PHE A 612 -60.84 -11.65 -4.75
N SER A 613 -61.08 -12.90 -4.38
CA SER A 613 -62.11 -13.76 -4.99
C SER A 613 -62.93 -14.44 -3.90
N SER A 614 -64.05 -15.04 -4.30
CA SER A 614 -64.89 -15.89 -3.46
C SER A 614 -65.18 -17.21 -4.15
N THR A 615 -65.61 -18.21 -3.37
CA THR A 615 -65.94 -19.54 -3.92
C THR A 615 -67.26 -19.57 -4.71
N ASP A 616 -68.14 -18.57 -4.53
CA ASP A 616 -69.43 -18.39 -5.23
C ASP A 616 -69.85 -16.90 -5.29
N SER A 617 -70.95 -16.56 -5.95
CA SER A 617 -71.62 -15.25 -5.92
C SER A 617 -73.14 -15.34 -5.77
N THR A 618 -73.70 -16.56 -5.82
CA THR A 618 -75.12 -16.85 -5.70
C THR A 618 -75.32 -18.03 -4.75
N LEU A 619 -75.92 -17.76 -3.60
CA LEU A 619 -76.07 -18.68 -2.48
C LEU A 619 -77.56 -18.92 -2.17
N CYS A 620 -77.86 -19.99 -1.45
CA CYS A 620 -79.15 -20.14 -0.78
C CYS A 620 -79.04 -19.71 0.69
N ILE A 621 -80.16 -19.38 1.32
CA ILE A 621 -80.21 -18.88 2.69
C ILE A 621 -79.60 -19.91 3.66
N GLY A 622 -78.61 -19.48 4.43
CA GLY A 622 -77.87 -20.34 5.35
C GLY A 622 -76.57 -20.91 4.79
N ASP A 623 -76.30 -20.76 3.49
CA ASP A 623 -75.03 -21.17 2.90
C ASP A 623 -73.89 -20.24 3.32
N CYS A 624 -72.69 -20.81 3.37
CA CYS A 624 -71.46 -20.12 3.72
C CYS A 624 -70.51 -20.09 2.54
N ILE A 625 -69.73 -19.03 2.47
CA ILE A 625 -68.78 -18.78 1.39
C ILE A 625 -67.40 -18.43 1.95
N ASP A 626 -66.36 -18.81 1.22
CA ASP A 626 -64.98 -18.49 1.55
C ASP A 626 -64.46 -17.37 0.65
N PHE A 627 -63.69 -16.47 1.23
CA PHE A 627 -62.98 -15.41 0.53
C PHE A 627 -61.48 -15.66 0.54
N THR A 628 -60.84 -15.43 -0.60
CA THR A 628 -59.38 -15.53 -0.76
C THR A 628 -58.83 -14.16 -1.10
N ASP A 629 -57.87 -13.70 -0.30
CA ASP A 629 -57.04 -12.55 -0.60
C ASP A 629 -56.12 -12.86 -1.79
N LEU A 630 -56.20 -12.01 -2.80
CA LEU A 630 -55.35 -12.03 -3.99
C LEU A 630 -54.54 -10.73 -4.10
N SER A 631 -54.45 -9.96 -3.01
CA SER A 631 -53.73 -8.70 -2.98
C SER A 631 -52.25 -8.90 -3.31
N PHE A 632 -51.66 -7.96 -4.05
CA PHE A 632 -50.30 -8.07 -4.56
C PHE A 632 -49.59 -6.71 -4.54
N GLY A 633 -48.26 -6.71 -4.56
CA GLY A 633 -47.45 -5.51 -4.30
C GLY A 633 -47.30 -5.24 -2.80
N GLY A 634 -46.15 -4.69 -2.38
CA GLY A 634 -45.81 -4.58 -0.95
C GLY A 634 -45.69 -5.92 -0.22
N THR A 635 -45.65 -5.90 1.11
CA THR A 635 -45.79 -7.09 1.97
C THR A 635 -47.00 -6.87 2.87
N PRO A 636 -48.19 -7.40 2.52
CA PRO A 636 -49.40 -7.23 3.32
C PRO A 636 -49.18 -7.72 4.76
N THR A 637 -49.41 -6.85 5.73
CA THR A 637 -49.32 -7.14 7.18
C THR A 637 -50.64 -6.98 7.91
N GLY A 638 -51.68 -6.44 7.25
CA GLY A 638 -53.02 -6.32 7.81
C GLY A 638 -54.13 -6.36 6.76
N TRP A 639 -55.25 -6.99 7.12
CA TRP A 639 -56.48 -7.08 6.32
C TRP A 639 -57.66 -6.60 7.15
N THR A 640 -58.64 -5.98 6.49
CA THR A 640 -59.93 -5.64 7.10
C THR A 640 -61.01 -5.85 6.05
N TRP A 641 -61.78 -6.92 6.25
CA TRP A 641 -62.90 -7.31 5.42
C TRP A 641 -64.22 -6.82 5.99
N TYR A 642 -65.17 -6.50 5.12
CA TYR A 642 -66.54 -6.17 5.48
C TYR A 642 -67.53 -7.02 4.66
N PHE A 643 -68.41 -7.70 5.39
CA PHE A 643 -69.42 -8.65 4.88
C PHE A 643 -70.81 -8.30 5.46
N PRO A 644 -71.45 -7.21 5.03
CA PRO A 644 -72.69 -6.74 5.64
C PRO A 644 -73.79 -7.81 5.60
N ASN A 645 -74.48 -8.02 6.73
CA ASN A 645 -75.58 -8.99 6.89
C ASN A 645 -75.17 -10.48 6.79
N SER A 646 -73.87 -10.79 6.85
CA SER A 646 -73.41 -12.13 7.22
C SER A 646 -73.42 -12.33 8.74
N ASP A 647 -73.21 -13.56 9.18
CA ASP A 647 -72.97 -13.91 10.58
C ASP A 647 -71.68 -13.30 11.16
N SER A 648 -70.70 -13.01 10.29
CA SER A 648 -69.40 -12.43 10.61
C SER A 648 -69.19 -11.16 9.80
N ALA A 649 -69.82 -10.06 10.22
CA ALA A 649 -69.90 -8.82 9.44
C ALA A 649 -68.54 -8.17 9.10
N THR A 650 -67.47 -8.54 9.81
CA THR A 650 -66.10 -8.08 9.55
C THR A 650 -65.08 -9.17 9.87
N SER A 651 -63.91 -9.16 9.21
CA SER A 651 -62.78 -10.04 9.55
C SER A 651 -61.44 -9.34 9.34
N ASN A 652 -60.44 -9.67 10.17
CA ASN A 652 -59.05 -9.23 9.98
C ASN A 652 -58.10 -10.37 9.55
N VAL A 653 -58.66 -11.55 9.24
CA VAL A 653 -57.91 -12.71 8.76
C VAL A 653 -57.64 -12.54 7.27
N GLN A 654 -56.45 -12.95 6.80
CA GLN A 654 -56.08 -12.84 5.39
C GLN A 654 -57.11 -13.50 4.45
N ASN A 655 -57.48 -14.76 4.71
CA ASN A 655 -58.48 -15.51 3.95
C ASN A 655 -59.65 -15.89 4.86
N PRO A 656 -60.70 -15.05 4.98
CA PRO A 656 -61.86 -15.38 5.79
C PRO A 656 -62.62 -16.55 5.17
N ILE A 657 -62.82 -17.59 5.96
CA ILE A 657 -63.59 -18.78 5.57
C ILE A 657 -64.91 -18.81 6.34
N ASN A 658 -65.88 -19.52 5.78
CA ASN A 658 -67.17 -19.81 6.38
C ASN A 658 -67.97 -18.56 6.78
N ILE A 659 -68.10 -17.61 5.86
CA ILE A 659 -68.93 -16.42 6.03
C ILE A 659 -70.36 -16.75 5.57
N CYS A 660 -71.30 -16.84 6.51
CA CYS A 660 -72.64 -17.37 6.24
C CYS A 660 -73.68 -16.26 6.12
N TYR A 661 -74.53 -16.32 5.10
CA TYR A 661 -75.59 -15.34 4.90
C TYR A 661 -76.97 -15.92 5.24
N ASN A 662 -77.49 -15.49 6.38
CA ASN A 662 -78.73 -16.01 6.96
C ASN A 662 -79.97 -15.17 6.63
N THR A 663 -79.82 -14.16 5.77
CA THR A 663 -80.90 -13.27 5.35
C THR A 663 -80.95 -13.20 3.83
N LEU A 664 -82.16 -13.15 3.27
CA LEU A 664 -82.37 -13.01 1.83
C LEU A 664 -81.97 -11.62 1.35
N GLY A 665 -81.35 -11.53 0.17
CA GLY A 665 -81.00 -10.25 -0.46
C GLY A 665 -79.73 -10.29 -1.27
N ASN A 666 -79.28 -9.11 -1.70
CA ASN A 666 -77.99 -8.88 -2.35
C ASN A 666 -77.07 -8.12 -1.39
N PHE A 667 -75.82 -8.54 -1.28
CA PHE A 667 -74.86 -8.02 -0.30
C PHE A 667 -73.55 -7.60 -0.96
N ASP A 668 -73.01 -6.48 -0.48
CA ASP A 668 -71.73 -5.92 -0.92
C ASP A 668 -70.56 -6.61 -0.19
N VAL A 669 -69.36 -6.59 -0.75
CA VAL A 669 -68.13 -7.05 -0.07
C VAL A 669 -67.02 -6.04 -0.26
N SER A 670 -66.25 -5.75 0.80
CA SER A 670 -65.04 -4.94 0.67
C SER A 670 -63.87 -5.48 1.47
N LEU A 671 -62.66 -5.20 0.96
CA LEU A 671 -61.37 -5.53 1.54
C LEU A 671 -60.51 -4.27 1.60
N VAL A 672 -59.91 -4.01 2.76
CA VAL A 672 -58.83 -3.04 2.94
C VAL A 672 -57.58 -3.81 3.35
N VAL A 673 -56.47 -3.60 2.65
CA VAL A 673 -55.19 -4.26 2.94
C VAL A 673 -54.11 -3.21 3.23
N SER A 674 -53.20 -3.50 4.17
CA SER A 674 -52.10 -2.62 4.56
C SER A 674 -50.78 -3.38 4.65
N ASP A 675 -49.67 -2.73 4.31
CA ASP A 675 -48.30 -3.20 4.56
C ASP A 675 -47.67 -2.53 5.81
N GLY A 676 -48.45 -1.77 6.58
CA GLY A 676 -48.01 -1.01 7.75
C GLY A 676 -47.59 0.44 7.44
N SER A 677 -47.34 0.79 6.17
CA SER A 677 -47.03 2.17 5.74
C SER A 677 -48.03 2.72 4.71
N ASN A 678 -48.63 1.85 3.91
CA ASN A 678 -49.59 2.15 2.86
C ASN A 678 -50.86 1.31 3.04
N THR A 679 -51.95 1.74 2.44
CA THR A 679 -53.24 1.03 2.41
C THR A 679 -53.85 1.08 1.03
N ASP A 680 -54.46 -0.01 0.57
CA ASP A 680 -55.34 -0.03 -0.61
C ASP A 680 -56.67 -0.72 -0.28
N SER A 681 -57.73 -0.41 -1.01
CA SER A 681 -59.06 -0.95 -0.75
C SER A 681 -59.81 -1.31 -2.02
N LEU A 682 -60.52 -2.44 -1.98
CA LEU A 682 -61.41 -2.89 -3.04
C LEU A 682 -62.85 -3.02 -2.50
N TYR A 683 -63.82 -2.46 -3.22
CA TYR A 683 -65.26 -2.53 -2.89
C TYR A 683 -66.04 -3.07 -4.08
N MET A 684 -66.81 -4.14 -3.84
CA MET A 684 -67.62 -4.83 -4.84
C MET A 684 -69.10 -4.81 -4.43
N PRO A 685 -69.96 -3.99 -5.08
CA PRO A 685 -71.39 -3.92 -4.74
C PRO A 685 -72.20 -5.10 -5.29
N ASN A 686 -73.21 -5.54 -4.53
CA ASN A 686 -74.12 -6.66 -4.83
C ASN A 686 -73.37 -7.94 -5.26
N PHE A 687 -72.22 -8.17 -4.65
CA PHE A 687 -71.32 -9.25 -5.01
C PHE A 687 -71.88 -10.63 -4.65
N ILE A 688 -72.67 -10.72 -3.56
CA ILE A 688 -73.35 -11.95 -3.12
C ILE A 688 -74.86 -11.80 -3.27
N THR A 689 -75.54 -12.83 -3.80
CA THR A 689 -77.02 -12.92 -3.89
C THR A 689 -77.52 -14.14 -3.12
N VAL A 690 -78.51 -14.00 -2.23
CA VAL A 690 -79.00 -15.08 -1.35
C VAL A 690 -80.48 -15.37 -1.56
N ASN A 691 -80.79 -16.59 -2.00
CA ASN A 691 -82.11 -17.08 -2.39
C ASN A 691 -82.76 -18.00 -1.31
N PRO A 692 -84.11 -18.12 -1.24
CA PRO A 692 -84.77 -18.99 -0.27
C PRO A 692 -84.66 -20.50 -0.61
N LEU A 693 -84.68 -21.39 0.39
CA LEU A 693 -84.72 -22.85 0.21
C LEU A 693 -86.16 -23.38 -0.04
N PRO A 694 -86.36 -24.42 -0.87
CA PRO A 694 -87.65 -25.12 -0.96
C PRO A 694 -87.94 -25.95 0.30
N THR A 695 -89.16 -26.48 0.46
CA THR A 695 -89.51 -27.40 1.58
C THR A 695 -89.67 -28.82 1.05
N VAL A 696 -88.85 -29.78 1.48
CA VAL A 696 -88.75 -31.12 0.86
C VAL A 696 -88.98 -32.24 1.89
N THR A 697 -89.52 -33.40 1.46
CA THR A 697 -89.76 -34.59 2.31
C THR A 697 -89.35 -35.93 1.66
N ALA A 698 -88.70 -36.86 2.40
CA ALA A 698 -88.10 -38.12 1.95
C ALA A 698 -88.70 -39.36 2.62
N ASN A 699 -89.14 -40.36 1.84
CA ASN A 699 -89.83 -41.56 2.37
C ASN A 699 -89.36 -42.86 1.68
N ALA A 700 -89.46 -43.98 2.40
CA ALA A 700 -89.04 -45.32 1.96
C ALA A 700 -90.16 -46.34 2.21
N SER A 701 -90.22 -47.39 1.38
CA SER A 701 -91.20 -48.47 1.58
C SER A 701 -90.88 -49.35 2.81
N THR A 702 -89.61 -49.58 3.15
CA THR A 702 -89.11 -50.31 4.34
C THR A 702 -87.63 -49.97 4.61
N ASN A 703 -87.17 -49.91 5.87
CA ASN A 703 -85.79 -49.56 6.29
C ASN A 703 -85.53 -49.93 7.77
N PRO A 704 -84.47 -50.65 8.22
CA PRO A 704 -83.21 -51.12 7.56
C PRO A 704 -83.30 -52.46 6.77
N ILE A 705 -82.29 -52.79 5.92
CA ILE A 705 -82.13 -53.96 5.00
C ILE A 705 -80.63 -54.50 4.89
N CYS A 706 -80.31 -55.57 4.13
CA CYS A 706 -78.95 -56.16 4.01
C CYS A 706 -78.41 -56.21 2.55
N LEU A 707 -77.09 -56.41 2.32
CA LEU A 707 -76.52 -56.63 0.97
C LEU A 707 -77.31 -57.73 0.24
N GLY A 708 -78.05 -57.34 -0.80
CA GLY A 708 -78.82 -58.25 -1.63
C GLY A 708 -80.34 -58.16 -1.46
N ASP A 709 -80.86 -57.33 -0.55
CA ASP A 709 -82.30 -57.05 -0.38
C ASP A 709 -82.80 -55.90 -1.29
N THR A 710 -84.10 -55.83 -1.62
CA THR A 710 -84.72 -54.78 -2.46
C THR A 710 -85.64 -53.81 -1.70
N VAL A 711 -85.81 -52.58 -2.21
CA VAL A 711 -86.58 -51.46 -1.61
C VAL A 711 -86.90 -50.35 -2.63
N SER A 712 -87.85 -49.45 -2.34
CA SER A 712 -88.18 -48.24 -3.14
C SER A 712 -88.28 -46.97 -2.30
N LEU A 713 -87.99 -45.81 -2.91
CA LEU A 713 -87.92 -44.49 -2.25
C LEU A 713 -88.68 -43.41 -3.02
N PHE A 714 -89.29 -42.44 -2.35
CA PHE A 714 -90.07 -41.38 -3.01
C PHE A 714 -90.23 -40.07 -2.23
N GLY A 715 -90.18 -38.92 -2.93
CA GLY A 715 -90.08 -37.57 -2.34
C GLY A 715 -91.22 -36.60 -2.69
N GLY A 716 -91.35 -35.51 -1.91
CA GLY A 716 -92.41 -34.49 -1.99
C GLY A 716 -91.97 -33.07 -1.57
N GLY A 717 -92.71 -32.03 -1.96
CA GLY A 717 -92.48 -30.61 -1.59
C GLY A 717 -91.75 -29.66 -2.58
N ALA A 718 -91.10 -30.14 -3.65
CA ALA A 718 -90.41 -29.36 -4.68
C ALA A 718 -90.86 -29.67 -6.13
N THR A 719 -90.27 -29.01 -7.13
CA THR A 719 -90.64 -29.13 -8.55
C THR A 719 -90.07 -30.37 -9.23
N SER A 720 -88.88 -30.79 -8.85
CA SER A 720 -88.25 -32.03 -9.29
C SER A 720 -87.59 -32.73 -8.12
N TYR A 721 -87.66 -34.06 -8.11
CA TYR A 721 -87.02 -34.88 -7.11
C TYR A 721 -86.01 -35.76 -7.81
N THR A 722 -84.77 -35.53 -7.46
CA THR A 722 -83.68 -36.43 -7.77
C THR A 722 -83.36 -37.14 -6.48
N TRP A 723 -83.57 -38.45 -6.52
CA TRP A 723 -82.98 -39.30 -5.51
C TRP A 723 -81.55 -39.59 -5.94
N ASP A 724 -80.68 -39.61 -4.95
CA ASP A 724 -79.34 -40.10 -5.17
C ASP A 724 -79.33 -41.62 -5.43
N ASN A 725 -78.14 -42.17 -5.68
CA ASN A 725 -77.89 -43.61 -5.81
C ASN A 725 -78.60 -44.32 -7.00
N SER A 726 -78.80 -43.59 -8.11
CA SER A 726 -79.47 -44.09 -9.33
C SER A 726 -80.88 -44.63 -9.08
N VAL A 727 -81.50 -44.20 -7.99
CA VAL A 727 -82.86 -44.56 -7.63
C VAL A 727 -83.79 -43.64 -8.40
N THR A 728 -84.69 -44.23 -9.15
CA THR A 728 -85.75 -43.43 -9.74
C THR A 728 -86.85 -43.27 -8.69
N ASN A 729 -87.25 -42.02 -8.44
CA ASN A 729 -88.35 -41.67 -7.52
C ASN A 729 -89.56 -42.61 -7.73
N SER A 730 -89.98 -43.29 -6.66
CA SER A 730 -91.08 -44.27 -6.59
C SER A 730 -90.86 -45.63 -7.28
N ILE A 731 -89.62 -46.01 -7.63
CA ILE A 731 -89.30 -47.30 -8.27
C ILE A 731 -88.50 -48.21 -7.33
N VAL A 732 -88.79 -49.51 -7.36
CA VAL A 732 -88.07 -50.54 -6.58
C VAL A 732 -86.71 -50.87 -7.19
N PHE A 733 -85.69 -51.06 -6.34
CA PHE A 733 -84.32 -51.39 -6.71
C PHE A 733 -83.65 -52.26 -5.63
N ASN A 734 -82.53 -52.91 -5.95
CA ASN A 734 -81.76 -53.77 -5.03
C ASN A 734 -80.51 -53.03 -4.55
N PRO A 735 -80.55 -52.35 -3.41
CA PRO A 735 -79.34 -51.72 -2.90
C PRO A 735 -78.35 -52.75 -2.36
N THR A 736 -77.07 -52.43 -2.51
CA THR A 736 -75.94 -53.32 -2.18
C THR A 736 -74.98 -52.71 -1.15
N SER A 737 -75.39 -51.69 -0.40
CA SER A 737 -74.65 -51.08 0.71
C SER A 737 -75.51 -50.03 1.43
N THR A 738 -75.30 -49.84 2.74
CA THR A 738 -76.14 -48.99 3.58
C THR A 738 -76.03 -47.59 3.06
N ASN A 739 -77.13 -47.06 2.57
CA ASN A 739 -77.11 -45.77 1.93
C ASN A 739 -78.15 -44.87 2.58
N LEU A 740 -77.69 -43.70 2.99
CA LEU A 740 -78.58 -42.58 3.16
C LEU A 740 -79.07 -42.23 1.78
N TYR A 741 -80.38 -42.31 1.59
CA TYR A 741 -80.95 -41.82 0.37
C TYR A 741 -81.51 -40.45 0.65
N THR A 742 -80.91 -39.50 -0.02
CA THR A 742 -81.31 -38.13 0.04
C THR A 742 -82.22 -37.88 -1.13
N VAL A 743 -83.40 -37.34 -0.83
CA VAL A 743 -84.15 -36.70 -1.88
C VAL A 743 -83.77 -35.25 -1.91
N THR A 744 -83.22 -34.87 -3.04
CA THR A 744 -83.03 -33.48 -3.36
C THR A 744 -84.26 -33.02 -4.11
N GLY A 745 -84.97 -32.10 -3.47
CA GLY A 745 -86.02 -31.36 -4.11
C GLY A 745 -85.46 -30.03 -4.59
N THR A 746 -85.24 -29.92 -5.90
CA THR A 746 -84.73 -28.69 -6.51
C THR A 746 -85.91 -27.80 -6.92
N ASP A 747 -85.84 -26.54 -6.52
CA ASP A 747 -86.78 -25.52 -6.98
C ASP A 747 -86.32 -24.84 -8.26
N ALA A 748 -87.05 -23.81 -8.71
CA ALA A 748 -86.77 -23.11 -9.94
C ALA A 748 -85.51 -22.21 -9.90
N ASN A 749 -84.93 -21.95 -8.73
CA ASN A 749 -83.73 -21.12 -8.53
C ASN A 749 -82.46 -21.95 -8.30
N ASN A 750 -82.52 -23.27 -8.56
CA ASN A 750 -81.50 -24.26 -8.19
C ASN A 750 -81.21 -24.30 -6.68
N CYS A 751 -82.07 -23.70 -5.85
CA CYS A 751 -81.97 -23.91 -4.42
C CYS A 751 -82.52 -25.29 -4.12
N GLU A 752 -81.66 -26.06 -3.48
CA GLU A 752 -81.92 -27.43 -3.13
C GLU A 752 -82.16 -27.46 -1.65
N ASN A 753 -83.34 -27.93 -1.28
CA ASN A 753 -83.49 -28.44 0.05
C ASN A 753 -83.60 -29.94 -0.06
N THR A 754 -83.13 -30.60 0.97
CA THR A 754 -83.11 -32.03 1.01
C THR A 754 -83.99 -32.47 2.14
N ASP A 755 -84.57 -33.64 1.95
CA ASP A 755 -84.91 -34.44 3.10
C ASP A 755 -84.23 -35.79 2.89
N THR A 756 -83.95 -36.48 3.98
CA THR A 756 -83.13 -37.69 3.92
C THR A 756 -83.85 -38.85 4.57
N ILE A 757 -83.60 -40.05 4.04
CA ILE A 757 -84.00 -41.29 4.69
C ILE A 757 -82.87 -42.31 4.65
N THR A 758 -82.40 -42.73 5.84
CA THR A 758 -81.23 -43.61 5.97
C THR A 758 -81.56 -45.06 5.70
N LEU A 759 -81.61 -45.49 4.45
CA LEU A 759 -81.89 -46.88 4.11
C LEU A 759 -80.69 -47.77 4.39
N THR A 760 -80.73 -48.42 5.55
CA THR A 760 -79.56 -49.10 6.11
C THR A 760 -79.42 -50.50 5.50
N VAL A 761 -78.68 -50.66 4.40
CA VAL A 761 -78.35 -51.88 3.61
C VAL A 761 -76.95 -52.50 3.84
N ASN A 762 -76.71 -53.29 4.87
CA ASN A 762 -75.32 -53.65 5.22
C ASN A 762 -74.56 -54.51 4.17
N ASN A 763 -73.46 -53.99 3.56
CA ASN A 763 -72.44 -54.72 2.76
C ASN A 763 -71.01 -54.34 3.17
N CYS A 764 -70.12 -55.30 3.40
CA CYS A 764 -68.97 -55.11 4.29
C CYS A 764 -67.59 -55.37 3.62
N SER A 765 -67.00 -54.42 2.87
CA SER A 765 -65.58 -54.51 2.39
C SER A 765 -64.80 -53.18 2.51
N GLN A 766 -63.56 -53.25 3.03
CA GLN A 766 -62.72 -52.14 3.55
C GLN A 766 -61.73 -51.53 2.51
N PRO A 767 -61.18 -50.30 2.74
CA PRO A 767 -60.21 -49.62 1.84
C PRO A 767 -58.80 -50.26 1.84
N THR A 768 -57.87 -49.83 0.95
CA THR A 768 -56.47 -50.31 0.91
C THR A 768 -55.41 -49.19 0.73
N ALA A 769 -54.46 -49.07 1.67
CA ALA A 769 -53.47 -47.99 1.75
C ALA A 769 -52.18 -48.27 0.95
N SER A 770 -51.63 -47.28 0.23
CA SER A 770 -50.37 -47.40 -0.56
C SER A 770 -49.71 -46.03 -0.85
N PHE A 771 -48.37 -45.95 -0.93
CA PHE A 771 -47.61 -44.77 -1.38
C PHE A 771 -46.18 -45.11 -1.90
N THR A 772 -45.48 -44.13 -2.49
CA THR A 772 -44.07 -44.23 -2.95
C THR A 772 -43.21 -43.06 -2.46
N THR A 773 -41.87 -43.21 -2.51
CA THR A 773 -40.89 -42.17 -2.12
C THR A 773 -39.96 -41.81 -3.28
N SER A 774 -39.40 -40.59 -3.31
CA SER A 774 -38.43 -40.16 -4.34
C SER A 774 -37.08 -40.85 -4.23
N THR A 775 -36.65 -41.13 -3.00
CA THR A 775 -35.46 -41.92 -2.65
C THR A 775 -35.77 -42.69 -1.37
N ASP A 776 -35.00 -43.74 -1.11
CA ASP A 776 -35.08 -44.56 0.11
C ASP A 776 -34.04 -44.13 1.17
N SER A 777 -33.08 -43.27 0.81
CA SER A 777 -32.11 -42.68 1.72
C SER A 777 -31.70 -41.25 1.35
N VAL A 778 -31.34 -40.45 2.37
CA VAL A 778 -30.85 -39.07 2.25
C VAL A 778 -29.84 -38.74 3.37
N CYS A 779 -29.17 -37.60 3.29
CA CYS A 779 -28.28 -37.13 4.36
C CYS A 779 -29.04 -36.30 5.41
N LEU A 780 -28.52 -36.23 6.63
CA LEU A 780 -29.08 -35.40 7.69
C LEU A 780 -29.23 -33.95 7.21
N GLY A 781 -30.47 -33.43 7.23
CA GLY A 781 -30.82 -32.08 6.77
C GLY A 781 -31.46 -32.02 5.38
N ASP A 782 -31.40 -33.10 4.60
CA ASP A 782 -32.00 -33.16 3.25
C ASP A 782 -33.48 -33.57 3.29
N SER A 783 -34.15 -33.44 2.14
CA SER A 783 -35.58 -33.73 1.97
C SER A 783 -35.90 -34.95 1.10
N ILE A 784 -37.00 -35.66 1.41
CA ILE A 784 -37.61 -36.72 0.59
C ILE A 784 -39.03 -36.31 0.16
N ILE A 785 -39.46 -36.71 -1.04
CA ILE A 785 -40.83 -36.51 -1.54
C ILE A 785 -41.63 -37.83 -1.41
N PHE A 786 -42.83 -37.78 -0.84
CA PHE A 786 -43.75 -38.91 -0.64
C PHE A 786 -45.04 -38.75 -1.45
N SER A 787 -45.43 -39.76 -2.24
CA SER A 787 -46.57 -39.70 -3.18
C SER A 787 -47.60 -40.80 -2.90
N ASN A 788 -48.87 -40.45 -2.64
CA ASN A 788 -49.94 -41.43 -2.38
C ASN A 788 -50.35 -42.25 -3.61
N ASN A 789 -50.58 -43.54 -3.41
CA ASN A 789 -51.10 -44.51 -4.40
C ASN A 789 -52.27 -45.37 -3.85
N SER A 790 -52.91 -44.97 -2.75
CA SER A 790 -53.96 -45.74 -2.08
C SER A 790 -55.22 -45.97 -2.93
N THR A 791 -55.92 -47.08 -2.70
CA THR A 791 -57.12 -47.49 -3.44
C THR A 791 -58.33 -47.69 -2.51
N GLY A 792 -59.50 -47.18 -2.89
CA GLY A 792 -60.74 -47.25 -2.13
C GLY A 792 -61.78 -46.36 -2.80
N THR A 793 -63.06 -46.71 -2.75
CA THR A 793 -64.09 -46.02 -3.54
C THR A 793 -64.43 -44.63 -3.02
N ASN A 794 -64.25 -44.35 -1.72
CA ASN A 794 -64.54 -43.05 -1.09
C ASN A 794 -63.62 -42.78 0.12
N ILE A 795 -62.29 -42.83 -0.06
CA ILE A 795 -61.34 -42.48 1.02
C ILE A 795 -61.63 -41.04 1.48
N SER A 796 -62.06 -40.89 2.72
CA SER A 796 -62.50 -39.63 3.33
C SER A 796 -61.44 -38.98 4.22
N ALA A 797 -60.36 -39.70 4.56
CA ALA A 797 -59.23 -39.15 5.31
C ALA A 797 -57.90 -39.81 4.90
N TRP A 798 -56.85 -38.98 4.82
CA TRP A 798 -55.45 -39.39 4.75
C TRP A 798 -54.75 -38.84 5.97
N ASN A 799 -54.06 -39.69 6.73
CA ASN A 799 -53.27 -39.28 7.87
C ASN A 799 -51.85 -39.79 7.69
N TRP A 800 -50.96 -38.88 7.30
CA TRP A 800 -49.54 -39.13 7.17
C TRP A 800 -48.83 -38.81 8.46
N THR A 801 -47.96 -39.72 8.88
CA THR A 801 -47.02 -39.48 9.97
C THR A 801 -45.60 -39.61 9.45
N PHE A 802 -44.80 -38.57 9.66
CA PHE A 802 -43.38 -38.51 9.34
C PHE A 802 -42.59 -38.30 10.65
N PRO A 803 -42.38 -39.35 11.46
CA PRO A 803 -41.67 -39.23 12.72
C PRO A 803 -40.33 -38.52 12.54
N ASN A 804 -40.11 -37.45 13.30
CA ASN A 804 -38.91 -36.60 13.25
C ASN A 804 -38.61 -35.91 11.90
N GLY A 805 -39.57 -35.93 10.97
CA GLY A 805 -39.56 -35.10 9.76
C GLY A 805 -40.14 -33.70 10.04
N ASN A 806 -39.82 -32.75 9.16
CA ASN A 806 -40.43 -31.43 9.13
C ASN A 806 -41.04 -31.19 7.73
N PRO A 807 -42.38 -31.13 7.60
CA PRO A 807 -43.40 -31.28 8.67
C PRO A 807 -43.49 -32.74 9.19
N SER A 808 -43.90 -32.92 10.45
CA SER A 808 -43.98 -34.25 11.10
C SER A 808 -45.25 -35.04 10.81
N THR A 809 -46.27 -34.38 10.23
CA THR A 809 -47.55 -34.98 9.83
C THR A 809 -48.12 -34.22 8.65
N ALA A 810 -48.96 -34.88 7.85
CA ALA A 810 -49.80 -34.23 6.86
C ALA A 810 -51.16 -34.93 6.78
N ASN A 811 -52.20 -34.18 6.43
CA ASN A 811 -53.57 -34.70 6.38
C ASN A 811 -54.24 -34.55 4.99
N THR A 812 -53.43 -34.26 3.97
CA THR A 812 -53.89 -34.19 2.57
C THR A 812 -53.28 -35.33 1.75
N GLN A 813 -53.84 -35.59 0.57
CA GLN A 813 -53.50 -36.73 -0.28
C GLN A 813 -52.01 -36.80 -0.70
N GLY A 814 -51.27 -35.69 -0.73
CA GLY A 814 -49.88 -35.62 -1.22
C GLY A 814 -49.78 -35.31 -2.72
N PRO A 815 -48.56 -35.15 -3.28
CA PRO A 815 -47.27 -35.48 -2.66
C PRO A 815 -46.79 -34.48 -1.60
N HIS A 816 -45.91 -34.94 -0.70
CA HIS A 816 -45.36 -34.18 0.43
C HIS A 816 -43.83 -34.17 0.42
N THR A 817 -43.20 -33.00 0.54
CA THR A 817 -41.74 -32.85 0.72
C THR A 817 -41.41 -32.70 2.19
N VAL A 818 -40.57 -33.56 2.75
CA VAL A 818 -40.28 -33.62 4.19
C VAL A 818 -38.77 -33.65 4.44
N PHE A 819 -38.28 -32.75 5.28
CA PHE A 819 -36.87 -32.67 5.70
C PHE A 819 -36.62 -33.50 6.96
N PHE A 820 -35.49 -34.21 7.03
CA PHE A 820 -35.16 -35.02 8.21
C PHE A 820 -33.88 -34.57 8.90
N ASN A 821 -34.02 -34.13 10.15
CA ASN A 821 -32.91 -33.63 10.98
C ASN A 821 -32.52 -34.61 12.10
N THR A 822 -32.91 -35.88 11.99
CA THR A 822 -32.57 -36.93 12.96
C THR A 822 -32.06 -38.18 12.25
N LEU A 823 -31.05 -38.80 12.83
CA LEU A 823 -30.35 -39.94 12.21
C LEU A 823 -31.13 -41.24 12.34
N GLY A 824 -30.89 -42.13 11.37
CA GLY A 824 -31.35 -43.51 11.41
C GLY A 824 -32.63 -43.75 10.62
N SER A 825 -33.32 -44.82 10.97
CA SER A 825 -34.47 -45.36 10.27
C SER A 825 -35.75 -44.64 10.69
N HIS A 826 -36.51 -44.13 9.72
CA HIS A 826 -37.80 -43.49 9.97
C HIS A 826 -38.92 -44.26 9.27
N ASN A 827 -39.94 -44.64 10.03
CA ASN A 827 -41.11 -45.36 9.53
C ASN A 827 -42.20 -44.35 9.21
N ILE A 828 -42.46 -44.18 7.92
CA ILE A 828 -43.45 -43.26 7.41
C ILE A 828 -44.74 -44.03 7.23
N ASN A 829 -45.80 -43.63 7.92
CA ASN A 829 -47.09 -44.32 7.87
C ASN A 829 -48.13 -43.43 7.19
N LEU A 830 -48.92 -44.05 6.32
CA LEU A 830 -50.13 -43.49 5.75
C LEU A 830 -51.31 -44.34 6.24
N PHE A 831 -52.18 -43.73 7.03
CA PHE A 831 -53.45 -44.29 7.46
C PHE A 831 -54.58 -43.65 6.65
N ILE A 832 -55.45 -44.46 6.07
CA ILE A 832 -56.62 -44.00 5.31
C ILE A 832 -57.92 -44.53 5.90
N THR A 833 -58.99 -43.76 5.75
CA THR A 833 -60.33 -44.13 6.21
C THR A 833 -61.32 -43.92 5.09
N ASP A 834 -62.29 -44.83 4.97
CA ASP A 834 -63.53 -44.60 4.23
C ASP A 834 -64.74 -45.00 5.08
N ALA A 835 -65.94 -44.88 4.50
CA ALA A 835 -67.19 -45.22 5.18
C ALA A 835 -67.35 -46.72 5.52
N ASN A 836 -66.54 -47.60 4.93
CA ASN A 836 -66.62 -49.06 5.08
C ASN A 836 -65.49 -49.64 5.95
N GLY A 837 -64.49 -48.86 6.34
CA GLY A 837 -63.41 -49.26 7.25
C GLY A 837 -62.17 -48.39 7.13
N THR A 838 -61.04 -48.89 7.63
CA THR A 838 -59.75 -48.20 7.62
C THR A 838 -58.67 -49.15 7.16
N ASP A 839 -57.62 -48.64 6.52
CA ASP A 839 -56.41 -49.41 6.21
C ASP A 839 -55.18 -48.51 6.32
N ASP A 840 -54.00 -49.09 6.57
CA ASP A 840 -52.76 -48.35 6.73
C ASP A 840 -51.57 -49.06 6.12
N THR A 841 -50.56 -48.28 5.76
CA THR A 841 -49.32 -48.81 5.17
C THR A 841 -48.13 -48.02 5.65
N THR A 842 -46.97 -48.67 5.70
CA THR A 842 -45.73 -48.07 6.21
C THR A 842 -44.56 -48.36 5.28
N ILE A 843 -43.79 -47.32 4.93
CA ILE A 843 -42.48 -47.45 4.24
C ILE A 843 -41.40 -46.88 5.14
N THR A 844 -40.26 -47.55 5.18
CA THR A 844 -39.09 -47.12 5.94
C THR A 844 -38.11 -46.37 5.04
N ILE A 845 -37.64 -45.20 5.48
CA ILE A 845 -36.53 -44.46 4.86
C ILE A 845 -35.34 -44.37 5.82
N PHE A 846 -34.14 -44.13 5.29
CA PHE A 846 -32.91 -44.04 6.10
C PHE A 846 -32.20 -42.68 5.98
N VAL A 847 -31.93 -42.03 7.11
CA VAL A 847 -31.21 -40.75 7.17
C VAL A 847 -29.77 -40.99 7.63
N ASN A 848 -28.84 -40.80 6.71
CA ASN A 848 -27.41 -41.00 6.92
C ASN A 848 -26.79 -39.84 7.71
N SER A 849 -25.82 -40.16 8.57
CA SER A 849 -25.00 -39.14 9.23
C SER A 849 -24.10 -38.41 8.26
N LEU A 850 -23.87 -37.13 8.49
CA LEU A 850 -22.79 -36.42 7.81
C LEU A 850 -21.43 -36.98 8.27
N PRO A 851 -20.43 -37.09 7.38
CA PRO A 851 -19.09 -37.50 7.79
C PRO A 851 -18.50 -36.52 8.82
N THR A 852 -17.74 -37.04 9.78
CA THR A 852 -16.99 -36.21 10.74
C THR A 852 -15.63 -35.87 10.15
N VAL A 853 -15.60 -34.87 9.27
CA VAL A 853 -14.38 -34.47 8.57
C VAL A 853 -13.46 -33.70 9.53
N THR A 854 -12.19 -34.06 9.57
CA THR A 854 -11.17 -33.31 10.30
C THR A 854 -10.08 -32.86 9.34
N ALA A 855 -9.68 -31.60 9.46
CA ALA A 855 -8.55 -31.01 8.74
C ALA A 855 -7.37 -30.86 9.70
N SER A 856 -6.19 -31.26 9.26
CA SER A 856 -4.95 -31.09 10.00
C SER A 856 -3.80 -30.85 9.04
N LEU A 857 -2.67 -30.40 9.57
CA LEU A 857 -1.47 -30.06 8.82
C LEU A 857 -0.29 -30.86 9.34
N SER A 858 0.67 -31.15 8.47
CA SER A 858 1.96 -31.68 8.91
C SER A 858 2.74 -30.66 9.78
N ASN A 859 2.54 -29.37 9.52
CA ASN A 859 3.03 -28.26 10.33
C ASN A 859 2.06 -27.07 10.18
N ASP A 860 1.67 -26.42 11.27
CA ASP A 860 0.72 -25.30 11.24
C ASP A 860 1.40 -23.96 10.90
N THR A 861 2.72 -23.90 11.05
CA THR A 861 3.54 -22.72 10.81
C THR A 861 4.76 -23.09 9.97
N ILE A 862 4.90 -22.48 8.80
CA ILE A 862 5.99 -22.76 7.88
C ILE A 862 6.70 -21.47 7.44
N CYS A 863 7.90 -21.60 6.90
CA CYS A 863 8.60 -20.47 6.30
C CYS A 863 8.17 -20.29 4.83
N LEU A 864 8.26 -19.07 4.32
CA LEU A 864 8.01 -18.80 2.90
C LEU A 864 8.92 -19.68 2.02
N GLY A 865 8.31 -20.51 1.18
CA GLY A 865 9.01 -21.45 0.30
C GLY A 865 9.00 -22.90 0.78
N ASP A 866 8.64 -23.13 2.04
CA ASP A 866 8.44 -24.49 2.56
C ASP A 866 7.14 -25.10 2.04
N SER A 867 7.07 -26.43 2.11
CA SER A 867 5.87 -27.19 1.81
C SER A 867 5.16 -27.64 3.08
N VAL A 868 3.84 -27.68 3.05
CA VAL A 868 3.01 -28.31 4.07
C VAL A 868 2.13 -29.37 3.43
N ILE A 869 1.85 -30.45 4.17
CA ILE A 869 0.95 -31.51 3.75
C ILE A 869 -0.41 -31.28 4.41
N LEU A 870 -1.44 -31.18 3.58
CA LEU A 870 -2.85 -31.15 3.97
C LEU A 870 -3.31 -32.56 4.28
N ILE A 871 -3.80 -32.79 5.50
CA ILE A 871 -4.22 -34.10 5.97
C ILE A 871 -5.71 -34.04 6.31
N ALA A 872 -6.51 -34.85 5.61
CA ALA A 872 -7.93 -34.98 5.84
C ALA A 872 -8.28 -36.40 6.30
N ASN A 873 -9.17 -36.49 7.29
CA ASN A 873 -9.69 -37.77 7.81
C ASN A 873 -11.22 -37.70 8.00
N GLY A 874 -11.85 -38.86 8.18
CA GLY A 874 -13.26 -38.98 8.55
C GLY A 874 -14.29 -39.06 7.42
N ALA A 875 -13.84 -39.20 6.16
CA ALA A 875 -14.69 -39.45 4.98
C ALA A 875 -14.03 -40.45 4.01
N ASN A 876 -14.74 -40.82 2.94
CA ASN A 876 -14.27 -41.79 1.94
C ASN A 876 -13.46 -41.12 0.81
N SER A 877 -13.78 -39.87 0.46
CA SER A 877 -13.02 -39.05 -0.48
C SER A 877 -12.94 -37.61 0.00
N TYR A 878 -11.92 -36.88 -0.44
CA TYR A 878 -11.65 -35.50 -0.02
C TYR A 878 -11.33 -34.61 -1.21
N GLN A 879 -11.73 -33.34 -1.11
CA GLN A 879 -11.34 -32.29 -2.04
C GLN A 879 -10.97 -31.05 -1.26
N TRP A 880 -9.75 -30.56 -1.46
CA TRP A 880 -9.22 -29.37 -0.79
C TRP A 880 -9.42 -28.11 -1.64
N PHE A 881 -9.68 -27.00 -0.96
CA PHE A 881 -9.83 -25.66 -1.51
C PHE A 881 -8.91 -24.69 -0.76
N ASN A 882 -8.25 -23.78 -1.48
CA ASN A 882 -7.51 -22.67 -0.87
C ASN A 882 -8.44 -21.53 -0.43
N SER A 883 -7.87 -20.47 0.14
CA SER A 883 -8.58 -19.28 0.60
C SER A 883 -9.31 -18.51 -0.51
N LEU A 884 -8.98 -18.77 -1.78
CA LEU A 884 -9.63 -18.22 -2.96
C LEU A 884 -10.73 -19.13 -3.52
N GLY A 885 -11.03 -20.27 -2.87
CA GLY A 885 -12.01 -21.25 -3.31
C GLY A 885 -11.52 -22.17 -4.45
N GLN A 886 -10.23 -22.18 -4.75
CA GLN A 886 -9.67 -22.97 -5.85
C GLN A 886 -9.28 -24.39 -5.40
N VAL A 887 -9.65 -25.39 -6.21
CA VAL A 887 -9.35 -26.81 -5.96
C VAL A 887 -7.83 -27.03 -5.96
N GLN A 888 -7.32 -27.65 -4.89
CA GLN A 888 -5.94 -28.11 -4.82
C GLN A 888 -5.81 -29.47 -5.49
N GLN A 889 -4.81 -29.63 -6.36
CA GLN A 889 -4.58 -30.89 -7.09
C GLN A 889 -3.70 -31.88 -6.33
N ASN A 890 -2.92 -31.40 -5.35
CA ASN A 890 -2.01 -32.21 -4.55
C ASN A 890 -2.23 -31.92 -3.06
N ASP A 891 -1.99 -32.92 -2.22
CA ASP A 891 -2.08 -32.78 -0.76
C ASP A 891 -0.85 -32.06 -0.18
N THR A 892 0.28 -32.06 -0.90
CA THR A 892 1.44 -31.20 -0.59
C THR A 892 1.29 -29.86 -1.32
N ILE A 893 1.31 -28.77 -0.56
CA ILE A 893 1.16 -27.40 -1.06
C ILE A 893 2.36 -26.53 -0.66
N PHE A 894 2.60 -25.46 -1.43
CA PHE A 894 3.65 -24.46 -1.18
C PHE A 894 3.01 -23.08 -1.02
N PRO A 895 2.39 -22.80 0.14
CA PRO A 895 1.70 -21.53 0.34
C PRO A 895 2.71 -20.39 0.42
N THR A 896 2.46 -19.33 -0.35
CA THR A 896 3.28 -18.12 -0.38
C THR A 896 2.80 -17.04 0.60
N GLN A 897 1.66 -17.30 1.27
CA GLN A 897 1.02 -16.40 2.23
C GLN A 897 0.17 -17.22 3.20
N THR A 898 -0.04 -16.68 4.41
CA THR A 898 -0.96 -17.27 5.39
C THR A 898 -2.36 -17.40 4.79
N GLY A 899 -2.98 -18.58 4.94
CA GLY A 899 -4.23 -18.88 4.27
C GLY A 899 -5.05 -19.96 4.98
N ASN A 900 -6.37 -19.82 4.89
CA ASN A 900 -7.31 -20.84 5.33
C ASN A 900 -7.57 -21.85 4.21
N TYR A 901 -7.46 -23.14 4.53
CA TYR A 901 -7.71 -24.24 3.61
C TYR A 901 -8.92 -25.02 4.09
N ILE A 902 -9.86 -25.26 3.17
CA ILE A 902 -11.11 -25.97 3.46
C ILE A 902 -11.07 -27.31 2.76
N VAL A 903 -11.37 -28.39 3.48
CA VAL A 903 -11.61 -29.70 2.89
C VAL A 903 -13.09 -30.01 2.90
N GLN A 904 -13.60 -30.51 1.78
CA GLN A 904 -14.88 -31.19 1.71
C GLN A 904 -14.64 -32.70 1.69
N GLY A 905 -15.16 -33.42 2.68
CA GLY A 905 -15.16 -34.87 2.72
C GLY A 905 -16.50 -35.43 2.25
N THR A 906 -16.48 -36.48 1.42
CA THR A 906 -17.67 -37.23 1.00
C THR A 906 -17.58 -38.66 1.51
N ASP A 907 -18.60 -39.17 2.19
CA ASP A 907 -18.63 -40.56 2.66
C ASP A 907 -19.10 -41.55 1.58
N LEU A 908 -19.19 -42.83 1.94
CA LEU A 908 -19.64 -43.90 1.05
C LEU A 908 -21.12 -43.78 0.64
N ASN A 909 -21.93 -43.06 1.42
CA ASN A 909 -23.35 -42.84 1.16
C ASN A 909 -23.61 -41.54 0.37
N GLY A 910 -22.54 -40.83 -0.01
CA GLY A 910 -22.62 -39.57 -0.76
C GLY A 910 -22.83 -38.33 0.11
N CYS A 911 -22.84 -38.45 1.44
CA CYS A 911 -23.01 -37.34 2.36
C CYS A 911 -21.73 -36.53 2.51
N LYS A 912 -21.89 -35.20 2.57
CA LYS A 912 -20.77 -34.25 2.52
C LYS A 912 -20.71 -33.40 3.77
N ASN A 913 -19.49 -33.14 4.24
CA ASN A 913 -19.24 -32.18 5.30
C ASN A 913 -17.89 -31.49 5.09
N ASN A 914 -17.67 -30.38 5.79
CA ASN A 914 -16.50 -29.54 5.64
C ASN A 914 -15.71 -29.41 6.95
N ALA A 915 -14.39 -29.29 6.81
CA ALA A 915 -13.50 -28.86 7.88
C ALA A 915 -12.50 -27.85 7.32
N ASN A 916 -11.87 -27.07 8.20
CA ASN A 916 -10.86 -26.09 7.80
C ASN A 916 -9.61 -26.16 8.68
N THR A 917 -8.51 -25.66 8.14
CA THR A 917 -7.25 -25.47 8.86
C THR A 917 -6.52 -24.26 8.29
N ILE A 918 -5.75 -23.57 9.12
CA ILE A 918 -5.01 -22.38 8.71
C ILE A 918 -3.53 -22.76 8.62
N VAL A 919 -2.91 -22.46 7.47
CA VAL A 919 -1.45 -22.52 7.33
C VAL A 919 -0.93 -21.11 7.58
N THR A 920 -0.05 -20.96 8.57
CA THR A 920 0.66 -19.70 8.84
C THR A 920 1.99 -19.71 8.08
N VAL A 921 2.20 -18.72 7.21
CA VAL A 921 3.47 -18.55 6.47
C VAL A 921 4.23 -17.36 7.05
N ASN A 922 5.37 -17.64 7.66
CA ASN A 922 6.27 -16.63 8.21
C ASN A 922 7.43 -16.34 7.25
N LEU A 923 7.95 -15.11 7.29
CA LEU A 923 9.23 -14.78 6.69
C LEU A 923 10.34 -15.20 7.66
N CYS A 924 10.94 -16.36 7.43
CA CYS A 924 12.06 -16.83 8.23
C CYS A 924 13.37 -16.36 7.59
N SER A 925 14.16 -15.59 8.33
CA SER A 925 15.47 -15.12 7.89
C SER A 925 16.53 -15.45 8.93
N ALA A 926 17.77 -15.64 8.48
CA ALA A 926 18.93 -15.61 9.38
C ALA A 926 18.95 -14.25 10.12
N PRO A 927 19.43 -14.20 11.37
CA PRO A 927 19.53 -12.95 12.07
C PRO A 927 20.62 -12.08 11.42
N ILE A 928 20.47 -10.76 11.47
CA ILE A 928 21.52 -9.82 11.07
C ILE A 928 21.99 -9.11 12.33
N ALA A 929 23.25 -9.30 12.69
CA ALA A 929 23.82 -8.90 13.96
C ALA A 929 23.94 -7.37 14.05
N ALA A 930 23.41 -6.78 15.10
CA ALA A 930 23.52 -5.34 15.35
C ALA A 930 23.58 -5.02 16.85
N ILE A 931 24.42 -4.05 17.20
CA ILE A 931 24.76 -3.68 18.58
C ILE A 931 24.41 -2.21 18.81
N ASN A 932 23.91 -1.91 20.01
CA ASN A 932 23.91 -0.55 20.56
C ASN A 932 24.60 -0.54 21.95
N ALA A 933 25.25 0.58 22.29
CA ALA A 933 25.88 0.81 23.60
C ALA A 933 25.27 2.06 24.27
N SER A 934 25.16 2.04 25.60
CA SER A 934 24.62 3.18 26.36
C SER A 934 25.47 4.43 26.24
N ASN A 935 26.80 4.26 26.11
CA ASN A 935 27.79 5.30 25.83
C ASN A 935 28.94 4.65 25.06
N THR A 936 29.51 5.36 24.08
CA THR A 936 30.69 4.93 23.32
C THR A 936 31.99 5.64 23.75
N SER A 937 31.88 6.62 24.65
CA SER A 937 33.00 7.28 25.32
C SER A 937 32.73 7.32 26.82
N VAL A 938 33.64 6.75 27.61
CA VAL A 938 33.51 6.64 29.07
C VAL A 938 34.85 6.89 29.76
N CYS A 939 34.84 7.07 31.07
CA CYS A 939 36.07 7.24 31.84
C CYS A 939 36.64 5.89 32.29
N VAL A 940 37.93 5.85 32.59
CA VAL A 940 38.55 4.65 33.19
C VAL A 940 37.81 4.25 34.49
N ASN A 941 37.44 2.97 34.58
CA ASN A 941 36.59 2.31 35.58
C ASN A 941 35.07 2.53 35.46
N ASP A 942 34.58 3.23 34.43
CA ASP A 942 33.16 3.29 34.14
C ASP A 942 32.68 2.03 33.40
N CYS A 943 31.36 1.79 33.46
CA CYS A 943 30.72 0.64 32.84
C CYS A 943 29.73 1.05 31.75
N VAL A 944 29.67 0.25 30.69
CA VAL A 944 28.78 0.41 29.53
C VAL A 944 27.73 -0.70 29.56
N ASN A 945 26.49 -0.36 29.20
CA ASN A 945 25.43 -1.34 28.94
C ASN A 945 25.29 -1.52 27.43
N PHE A 946 25.10 -2.76 26.99
CA PHE A 946 24.92 -3.11 25.60
C PHE A 946 23.53 -3.68 25.35
N THR A 947 23.00 -3.39 24.18
CA THR A 947 21.68 -3.84 23.74
C THR A 947 21.83 -4.51 22.39
N ASP A 948 21.32 -5.74 22.29
CA ASP A 948 21.08 -6.38 21.00
C ASP A 948 19.97 -5.66 20.25
N ILE A 949 20.27 -5.19 19.04
CA ILE A 949 19.30 -4.62 18.10
C ILE A 949 19.29 -5.41 16.78
N SER A 950 19.75 -6.65 16.81
CA SER A 950 19.79 -7.55 15.65
C SER A 950 18.38 -7.82 15.11
N THR A 951 18.27 -7.94 13.78
CA THR A 951 17.02 -8.34 13.11
C THR A 951 16.96 -9.86 12.91
N GLY A 952 15.83 -10.40 12.44
CA GLY A 952 15.68 -11.84 12.14
C GLY A 952 15.55 -12.75 13.37
N THR A 953 14.98 -12.24 14.48
CA THR A 953 14.62 -13.00 15.70
C THR A 953 15.71 -13.99 16.16
N PRO A 954 16.88 -13.50 16.58
CA PRO A 954 17.90 -14.36 17.18
C PRO A 954 17.39 -14.99 18.49
N ASP A 955 17.77 -16.24 18.73
CA ASP A 955 17.45 -16.99 19.96
C ASP A 955 18.69 -17.31 20.81
N ASN A 956 19.89 -16.95 20.31
CA ASN A 956 21.16 -17.17 20.97
C ASN A 956 22.12 -16.00 20.72
N TRP A 957 22.86 -15.58 21.76
CA TRP A 957 23.79 -14.45 21.74
C TRP A 957 25.14 -14.86 22.33
N SER A 958 26.23 -14.38 21.72
CA SER A 958 27.58 -14.49 22.25
C SER A 958 28.32 -13.18 22.03
N TRP A 959 28.39 -12.38 23.08
CA TRP A 959 29.09 -11.10 23.13
C TRP A 959 30.57 -11.28 23.51
N HIS A 960 31.42 -10.48 22.91
CA HIS A 960 32.82 -10.31 23.30
C HIS A 960 33.15 -8.83 23.47
N PHE A 961 33.64 -8.46 24.66
CA PHE A 961 34.02 -7.10 25.04
C PHE A 961 35.53 -7.07 25.28
N PHE A 962 36.29 -6.63 24.29
CA PHE A 962 37.74 -6.67 24.36
C PHE A 962 38.22 -5.64 25.40
N GLY A 963 39.03 -6.07 26.37
CA GLY A 963 39.57 -5.17 27.42
C GLY A 963 38.58 -4.74 28.51
N ALA A 964 37.38 -5.33 28.56
CA ALA A 964 36.40 -5.08 29.60
C ALA A 964 36.28 -6.23 30.61
N ASN A 965 35.60 -5.97 31.73
CA ASN A 965 35.20 -6.96 32.73
C ASN A 965 33.68 -6.86 33.02
N PRO A 966 32.88 -7.91 32.78
CA PRO A 966 33.26 -9.19 32.16
C PRO A 966 33.59 -9.03 30.67
N SER A 967 34.48 -9.88 30.14
CA SER A 967 34.93 -9.83 28.74
C SER A 967 33.98 -10.53 27.75
N THR A 968 32.95 -11.22 28.23
CA THR A 968 31.94 -11.90 27.40
C THR A 968 30.57 -11.91 28.09
N SER A 969 29.51 -12.14 27.31
CA SER A 969 28.14 -12.34 27.81
C SER A 969 27.32 -13.16 26.82
N ASN A 970 26.34 -13.93 27.30
CA ASN A 970 25.34 -14.59 26.45
C ASN A 970 23.93 -13.99 26.63
N ASN A 971 23.81 -12.90 27.39
CA ASN A 971 22.54 -12.22 27.58
C ASN A 971 22.23 -11.33 26.37
N GLN A 972 20.96 -11.22 25.98
CA GLN A 972 20.52 -10.29 24.94
C GLN A 972 20.82 -8.82 25.29
N TYR A 973 20.78 -8.47 26.58
CA TYR A 973 21.04 -7.13 27.10
C TYR A 973 22.15 -7.14 28.18
N PRO A 974 23.43 -7.25 27.81
CA PRO A 974 24.54 -7.22 28.76
C PRO A 974 24.63 -5.87 29.48
N SER A 975 24.78 -5.87 30.80
CA SER A 975 24.93 -4.66 31.60
C SER A 975 26.15 -4.74 32.50
N ASN A 976 26.65 -3.59 32.95
CA ASN A 976 27.83 -3.45 33.80
C ASN A 976 29.12 -4.01 33.18
N ILE A 977 29.39 -3.70 31.92
CA ILE A 977 30.64 -4.05 31.23
C ILE A 977 31.66 -2.94 31.47
N CYS A 978 32.60 -3.14 32.39
CA CYS A 978 33.47 -2.08 32.90
C CYS A 978 34.88 -2.13 32.29
N TYR A 979 35.45 -0.97 31.97
CA TYR A 979 36.78 -0.86 31.37
C TYR A 979 37.78 -0.24 32.35
N ASP A 980 38.84 -0.97 32.72
CA ASP A 980 39.77 -0.60 33.78
C ASP A 980 41.07 0.07 33.28
N SER A 981 41.21 0.23 31.97
CA SER A 981 42.36 0.86 31.32
C SER A 981 41.92 1.82 30.23
N THR A 982 42.72 2.85 29.99
CA THR A 982 42.46 3.84 28.94
C THR A 982 42.83 3.30 27.56
N GLY A 983 42.08 3.67 26.54
CA GLY A 983 42.31 3.24 25.16
C GLY A 983 41.01 3.10 24.37
N THR A 984 41.12 2.56 23.17
CA THR A 984 39.98 2.18 22.35
C THR A 984 39.82 0.66 22.37
N PHE A 985 38.57 0.21 22.47
CA PHE A 985 38.23 -1.20 22.67
C PHE A 985 37.18 -1.66 21.69
N ASP A 986 37.37 -2.89 21.20
CA ASP A 986 36.50 -3.52 20.23
C ASP A 986 35.32 -4.21 20.92
N VAL A 987 34.22 -4.37 20.19
CA VAL A 987 33.07 -5.16 20.65
C VAL A 987 32.58 -6.05 19.52
N ALA A 988 32.28 -7.30 19.83
CA ALA A 988 31.70 -8.25 18.89
C ALA A 988 30.43 -8.88 19.45
N LEU A 989 29.47 -9.16 18.57
CA LEU A 989 28.27 -9.92 18.86
C LEU A 989 28.07 -10.97 17.78
N PHE A 990 28.02 -12.23 18.19
CA PHE A 990 27.51 -13.33 17.40
C PHE A 990 26.04 -13.59 17.81
N VAL A 991 25.15 -13.65 16.83
CA VAL A 991 23.75 -14.05 17.03
C VAL A 991 23.40 -15.20 16.10
N SER A 992 22.56 -16.11 16.59
CA SER A 992 22.04 -17.21 15.77
C SER A 992 20.57 -17.47 16.04
N ASN A 993 19.93 -18.13 15.07
CA ASN A 993 18.68 -18.85 15.20
C ASN A 993 18.74 -20.13 14.36
N ASP A 994 17.65 -20.89 14.30
CA ASP A 994 17.54 -22.12 13.49
C ASP A 994 17.76 -21.91 11.97
N PHE A 995 17.70 -20.67 11.47
CA PHE A 995 17.82 -20.32 10.05
C PHE A 995 19.21 -19.82 9.65
N GLY A 996 20.07 -19.48 10.62
CA GLY A 996 21.42 -19.03 10.35
C GLY A 996 22.04 -18.30 11.52
N ASN A 997 23.20 -17.71 11.25
CA ASN A 997 23.92 -16.89 12.21
C ASN A 997 24.54 -15.71 11.50
N ASP A 998 24.78 -14.65 12.24
CA ASP A 998 25.53 -13.50 11.78
C ASP A 998 26.40 -12.96 12.91
N THR A 999 27.47 -12.27 12.55
CA THR A 999 28.43 -11.71 13.49
C THR A 999 28.75 -10.28 13.10
N ILE A 1000 28.58 -9.36 14.05
CA ILE A 1000 29.04 -7.99 13.92
C ILE A 1000 30.28 -7.79 14.81
N TYR A 1001 31.31 -7.19 14.22
CA TYR A 1001 32.57 -6.83 14.87
C TYR A 1001 32.81 -5.34 14.67
N LEU A 1002 32.82 -4.59 15.76
CA LEU A 1002 33.02 -3.14 15.76
C LEU A 1002 34.38 -2.81 16.37
N PRO A 1003 35.40 -2.49 15.55
CA PRO A 1003 36.71 -2.07 16.05
C PRO A 1003 36.64 -0.68 16.66
N ASN A 1004 37.36 -0.46 17.76
CA ASN A 1004 37.46 0.81 18.50
C ASN A 1004 36.09 1.39 18.90
N TYR A 1005 35.10 0.53 19.18
CA TYR A 1005 33.72 0.93 19.43
C TYR A 1005 33.54 1.68 20.76
N ILE A 1006 34.32 1.34 21.79
CA ILE A 1006 34.34 2.05 23.08
C ILE A 1006 35.67 2.79 23.24
N THR A 1007 35.61 4.09 23.54
CA THR A 1007 36.76 4.92 23.92
C THR A 1007 36.76 5.15 25.43
N VAL A 1008 37.88 4.89 26.08
CA VAL A 1008 38.04 5.03 27.53
C VAL A 1008 39.13 6.04 27.83
N ASP A 1009 38.75 7.17 28.40
CA ASP A 1009 39.65 8.28 28.68
C ASP A 1009 40.09 8.33 30.15
N SER A 1010 41.27 8.92 30.38
CA SER A 1010 41.75 9.23 31.74
C SER A 1010 41.08 10.50 32.24
N CYS A 1011 39.83 10.40 32.69
CA CYS A 1011 39.05 11.57 33.12
C CYS A 1011 39.52 12.23 34.44
N ASN A 1012 40.73 11.94 34.93
CA ASN A 1012 41.29 12.62 36.10
C ASN A 1012 42.07 13.89 35.71
N THR A 1013 41.39 14.82 35.03
CA THR A 1013 41.76 16.25 35.07
C THR A 1013 40.49 17.09 35.03
N ILE A 1014 39.99 17.50 36.20
CA ILE A 1014 39.05 18.62 36.27
C ILE A 1014 39.89 19.88 35.95
N PRO A 1015 39.58 20.67 34.91
CA PRO A 1015 40.23 21.97 34.74
C PRO A 1015 39.82 22.86 35.92
N PHE A 1016 40.79 23.39 36.66
CA PHE A 1016 40.52 24.32 37.76
C PHE A 1016 40.36 25.73 37.19
N GLU A 1017 39.19 26.34 37.43
CA GLU A 1017 38.82 27.67 36.92
C GLU A 1017 38.68 28.64 38.11
N PHE A 1018 39.31 29.81 38.06
CA PHE A 1018 39.33 30.78 39.15
C PHE A 1018 39.27 32.23 38.65
N ILE A 1019 38.79 33.13 39.51
CA ILE A 1019 38.63 34.56 39.24
C ILE A 1019 39.44 35.36 40.27
N ILE A 1020 40.23 36.32 39.79
CA ILE A 1020 40.89 37.34 40.63
C ILE A 1020 40.23 38.70 40.35
N PRO A 1021 39.47 39.28 41.30
CA PRO A 1021 38.86 40.59 41.13
C PRO A 1021 39.89 41.70 40.91
N ASN A 1022 39.49 42.78 40.24
CA ASN A 1022 40.34 43.97 40.02
C ASN A 1022 39.85 45.21 40.81
N VAL A 1023 38.71 45.10 41.50
CA VAL A 1023 38.15 46.12 42.39
C VAL A 1023 37.36 45.47 43.54
N PHE A 1024 37.37 46.08 44.73
CA PHE A 1024 36.47 45.72 45.84
C PHE A 1024 36.15 46.92 46.74
N SER A 1025 35.07 46.83 47.52
CA SER A 1025 34.49 47.93 48.30
C SER A 1025 34.14 47.50 49.73
N PRO A 1026 35.11 47.48 50.67
CA PRO A 1026 34.87 47.07 52.06
C PRO A 1026 34.04 48.12 52.81
N ASN A 1027 32.70 48.01 52.72
CA ASN A 1027 31.73 48.92 53.31
C ASN A 1027 30.77 48.23 54.31
N GLY A 1028 30.82 46.90 54.42
CA GLY A 1028 30.04 46.08 55.34
C GLY A 1028 28.62 45.76 54.87
N ASP A 1029 28.31 45.92 53.58
CA ASP A 1029 26.99 45.60 53.02
C ASP A 1029 26.80 44.13 52.61
N GLY A 1030 27.85 43.32 52.79
CA GLY A 1030 27.89 41.90 52.44
C GLY A 1030 28.25 41.62 50.98
N LYS A 1031 28.51 42.65 50.16
CA LYS A 1031 28.85 42.52 48.73
C LYS A 1031 30.21 43.15 48.44
N ASN A 1032 31.11 42.35 47.87
CA ASN A 1032 32.47 42.80 47.50
C ASN A 1032 33.25 43.43 48.66
N ASP A 1033 32.95 43.03 49.89
CA ASP A 1033 33.63 43.50 51.10
C ASP A 1033 35.05 42.96 51.25
N LEU A 1034 35.36 41.88 50.53
CA LEU A 1034 36.65 41.22 50.54
C LEU A 1034 37.22 41.15 49.13
N PHE A 1035 38.50 41.46 48.99
CA PHE A 1035 39.29 41.03 47.84
C PHE A 1035 39.59 39.53 48.01
N GLN A 1036 38.72 38.72 47.40
CA GLN A 1036 38.68 37.27 47.55
C GLN A 1036 38.86 36.59 46.19
N ILE A 1037 39.66 35.53 46.17
CA ILE A 1037 39.83 34.66 45.00
C ILE A 1037 38.82 33.52 45.12
N THR A 1038 38.00 33.33 44.08
CA THR A 1038 36.96 32.29 44.03
C THR A 1038 37.14 31.41 42.80
N GLY A 1039 36.92 30.10 42.94
CA GLY A 1039 37.06 29.14 41.85
C GLY A 1039 36.81 27.71 42.30
N THR A 1040 36.70 26.79 41.34
CA THR A 1040 36.55 25.35 41.60
C THR A 1040 37.91 24.65 41.54
N GLY A 1041 38.16 23.70 42.45
CA GLY A 1041 39.41 22.94 42.47
C GLY A 1041 40.60 23.60 43.19
N ILE A 1042 40.41 24.76 43.83
CA ILE A 1042 41.44 25.45 44.62
C ILE A 1042 41.61 24.76 45.99
N THR A 1043 42.83 24.38 46.32
CA THR A 1043 43.19 23.72 47.59
C THR A 1043 43.93 24.64 48.56
N ALA A 1044 44.53 25.74 48.11
CA ALA A 1044 45.07 26.80 48.95
C ALA A 1044 45.20 28.13 48.19
N VAL A 1045 45.17 29.25 48.92
CA VAL A 1045 45.45 30.60 48.40
C VAL A 1045 46.36 31.34 49.37
N GLU A 1046 47.50 31.80 48.89
CA GLU A 1046 48.42 32.68 49.60
C GLU A 1046 48.38 34.07 48.98
N LEU A 1047 48.07 35.10 49.76
CA LEU A 1047 47.88 36.46 49.27
C LEU A 1047 48.80 37.44 50.01
N SER A 1048 49.52 38.27 49.25
CA SER A 1048 50.29 39.40 49.76
C SER A 1048 49.92 40.71 49.03
N ILE A 1049 49.68 41.78 49.79
CA ILE A 1049 49.27 43.10 49.30
C ILE A 1049 50.32 44.14 49.64
N TYR A 1050 50.59 45.03 48.69
CA TYR A 1050 51.58 46.09 48.79
C TYR A 1050 50.99 47.45 48.41
N ASN A 1051 51.49 48.51 49.06
CA ASN A 1051 51.19 49.88 48.62
C ASN A 1051 52.07 50.30 47.42
N ARG A 1052 51.81 51.49 46.87
CA ARG A 1052 52.56 52.05 45.72
C ARG A 1052 54.07 52.23 45.95
N TRP A 1053 54.53 52.16 47.20
CA TRP A 1053 55.94 52.29 47.59
C TRP A 1053 56.60 50.92 47.81
N GLY A 1054 55.88 49.81 47.56
CA GLY A 1054 56.39 48.44 47.74
C GLY A 1054 56.38 47.94 49.18
N SER A 1055 55.75 48.67 50.12
CA SER A 1055 55.59 48.19 51.50
C SER A 1055 54.49 47.12 51.55
N ASN A 1056 54.80 45.97 52.13
CA ASN A 1056 53.80 44.93 52.41
C ASN A 1056 52.82 45.46 53.47
N LEU A 1057 51.53 45.41 53.15
CA LEU A 1057 50.44 45.85 54.01
C LEU A 1057 49.67 44.67 54.61
N PHE A 1058 49.57 43.57 53.87
CA PHE A 1058 48.82 42.39 54.27
C PHE A 1058 49.45 41.14 53.67
N SER A 1059 49.65 40.11 54.47
CA SER A 1059 49.99 38.76 54.01
C SER A 1059 49.18 37.74 54.80
N ALA A 1060 48.59 36.77 54.10
CA ALA A 1060 47.92 35.64 54.72
C ALA A 1060 47.87 34.43 53.78
N ASP A 1061 47.93 33.25 54.39
CA ASP A 1061 47.93 31.95 53.71
C ASP A 1061 46.61 31.22 53.97
N ASN A 1062 46.31 30.19 53.16
CA ASN A 1062 45.11 29.36 53.26
C ASN A 1062 43.79 30.15 53.23
N LEU A 1063 43.70 31.17 52.37
CA LEU A 1063 42.54 32.03 52.23
C LEU A 1063 41.41 31.43 51.37
N ILE A 1064 41.16 30.12 51.47
CA ILE A 1064 40.07 29.49 50.72
C ILE A 1064 38.74 30.09 51.21
N ASN A 1065 38.00 30.70 50.28
CA ASN A 1065 36.77 31.44 50.56
C ASN A 1065 36.92 32.59 51.58
N LYS A 1066 38.13 33.14 51.70
CA LYS A 1066 38.46 34.31 52.51
C LYS A 1066 39.21 35.33 51.66
N GLY A 1067 39.28 36.57 52.11
CA GLY A 1067 39.92 37.63 51.34
C GLY A 1067 40.42 38.78 52.19
N TRP A 1068 41.07 39.73 51.54
CA TRP A 1068 41.57 40.94 52.18
C TRP A 1068 40.44 41.99 52.29
N ASP A 1069 40.18 42.49 53.50
CA ASP A 1069 39.10 43.44 53.81
C ASP A 1069 39.53 44.91 53.69
N GLY A 1070 40.71 45.17 53.13
CA GLY A 1070 41.24 46.52 53.01
C GLY A 1070 41.85 47.07 54.30
N ARG A 1071 42.24 46.21 55.25
CA ARG A 1071 43.02 46.58 56.44
C ARG A 1071 44.41 45.96 56.42
N THR A 1072 45.40 46.66 56.94
CA THR A 1072 46.74 46.09 57.13
C THR A 1072 46.71 44.90 58.08
N THR A 1073 47.76 44.06 58.12
CA THR A 1073 47.86 42.96 59.11
C THR A 1073 47.76 43.44 60.56
N ALA A 1074 48.09 44.71 60.84
CA ALA A 1074 47.93 45.34 62.15
C ALA A 1074 46.50 45.83 62.44
N GLY A 1075 45.55 45.62 61.52
CA GLY A 1075 44.14 46.02 61.64
C GLY A 1075 43.84 47.47 61.25
N SER A 1076 44.85 48.28 60.91
CA SER A 1076 44.65 49.66 60.44
C SER A 1076 44.03 49.71 59.06
N GLU A 1077 43.06 50.60 58.85
CA GLU A 1077 42.37 50.77 57.58
C GLU A 1077 43.23 51.38 56.48
N CYS A 1078 43.24 50.76 55.30
CA CYS A 1078 43.93 51.28 54.12
C CYS A 1078 43.07 52.33 53.41
N ALA A 1079 43.69 53.41 52.94
CA ALA A 1079 43.01 54.47 52.20
C ALA A 1079 42.52 53.97 50.83
N ALA A 1080 41.47 54.60 50.28
CA ALA A 1080 41.02 54.31 48.91
C ALA A 1080 42.14 54.57 47.89
N GLY A 1081 42.31 53.65 46.94
CA GLY A 1081 43.35 53.72 45.93
C GLY A 1081 43.76 52.35 45.38
N THR A 1082 44.75 52.37 44.47
CA THR A 1082 45.29 51.15 43.85
C THR A 1082 46.41 50.55 44.69
N TYR A 1083 46.32 49.24 44.92
CA TYR A 1083 47.29 48.40 45.60
C TYR A 1083 47.79 47.31 44.65
N PHE A 1084 48.91 46.68 44.99
CA PHE A 1084 49.54 45.64 44.20
C PHE A 1084 49.45 44.32 44.96
N TYR A 1085 49.11 43.23 44.27
CA TYR A 1085 49.04 41.91 44.89
C TYR A 1085 50.01 40.92 44.26
N ILE A 1086 50.46 39.98 45.07
CA ILE A 1086 51.05 38.71 44.65
C ILE A 1086 50.17 37.63 45.28
N VAL A 1087 49.63 36.74 44.45
CA VAL A 1087 48.78 35.64 44.92
C VAL A 1087 49.28 34.31 44.36
N THR A 1088 49.47 33.32 45.20
CA THR A 1088 49.74 31.93 44.79
C THR A 1088 48.48 31.11 45.03
N ILE A 1089 48.05 30.37 44.00
CA ILE A 1089 46.85 29.53 44.02
C ILE A 1089 47.29 28.09 43.76
N ASP A 1090 46.93 27.20 44.69
CA ASP A 1090 47.21 25.77 44.62
C ASP A 1090 45.95 25.00 44.24
N SER A 1091 46.14 23.93 43.47
CA SER A 1091 45.15 22.88 43.21
C SER A 1091 45.72 21.51 43.63
N SER A 1092 44.94 20.44 43.46
CA SER A 1092 45.44 19.08 43.69
C SER A 1092 46.54 18.64 42.73
N SER A 1093 46.76 19.36 41.62
CA SER A 1093 47.71 18.98 40.55
C SER A 1093 48.76 20.03 40.21
N GLU A 1094 48.58 21.32 40.54
CA GLU A 1094 49.55 22.38 40.26
C GLU A 1094 49.43 23.61 41.19
N SER A 1095 50.52 24.39 41.29
CA SER A 1095 50.64 25.66 42.04
C SER A 1095 51.09 26.78 41.11
N LYS A 1096 50.31 27.87 41.00
CA LYS A 1096 50.63 29.03 40.12
C LYS A 1096 50.54 30.36 40.86
N THR A 1097 51.53 31.23 40.60
CA THR A 1097 51.60 32.59 41.17
C THR A 1097 51.24 33.66 40.16
N TYR A 1098 50.33 34.55 40.56
CA TYR A 1098 49.85 35.69 39.79
C TYR A 1098 50.23 37.01 40.46
N LYS A 1099 50.43 38.05 39.66
CA LYS A 1099 50.74 39.40 40.12
C LYS A 1099 49.87 40.40 39.38
N GLY A 1100 49.33 41.39 40.09
CA GLY A 1100 48.45 42.37 39.49
C GLY A 1100 48.18 43.55 40.39
N THR A 1101 47.20 44.36 39.99
CA THR A 1101 46.71 45.49 40.77
C THR A 1101 45.27 45.27 41.18
N ILE A 1102 44.91 45.82 42.33
CA ILE A 1102 43.56 45.80 42.90
C ILE A 1102 43.20 47.21 43.35
N THR A 1103 42.02 47.68 42.98
CA THR A 1103 41.53 49.00 43.40
C THR A 1103 40.62 48.83 44.62
N LEU A 1104 40.98 49.48 45.72
CA LEU A 1104 40.17 49.57 46.93
C LEU A 1104 39.36 50.87 46.88
N ILE A 1105 38.04 50.76 46.97
CA ILE A 1105 37.10 51.89 47.00
C ILE A 1105 36.40 51.89 48.37
N ARG A 1106 36.16 53.06 48.97
CA ARG A 1106 35.45 53.20 50.25
C ARG A 1106 34.42 54.31 50.18
#